data_AF-A0A7J7NLZ2-F1
#
_entry.id   AF-A0A7J7NLZ2-F1
#
_cell.length_a   1.000
_cell.length_b   1.000
_cell.length_c   1.000
_cell.angle_alpha   90.00
_cell.angle_beta   90.00
_cell.angle_gamma   90.00
#
_symmetry.space_group_name_H-M   'P 1'
#
loop_
_entity.id
_entity.type
_entity.pdbx_description
1 polymer ?
#
loop_
_entity_poly.entity_id
_entity_poly.type
_entity_poly.pdbx_seq_one_letter_code
_entity_poly.pdbx_strand_id
1 'polypeptide(L)'
;MGLLQKLKVLDLSNNGFQGILPSSLGNLTELIKLNVGFNRFNGRIPKELSSLKKLEFLDLSNNCFSPFGVPLFLSEMVRLKEVYLSRNKLGGQIPEIWEKLGGILGLGLSGLGLVEEIPSSMGVYLRNVCYLGLDNIELEGEVHEEFTVYTAGEELISRTIDAYIRRSKDSRSTKNSFTTVDCQPSGLARVADWCPTLSQVGGLGDVVTSLSRAVQDLGHNVDIILPKYDCMNLSNVKDFQFHRSYSWDRTEVKVWTGKVEGLSVYFLEPQNGLFWKGCIYGCKNDAERFGFFCHAALEFLLQSGLHPDILHCHDWSSAPVSWLFKDHYMHYGLSKVRVVFTIHNLEFGAQLIGKAMAYSDKATTVSHTYSKEVSKNPIIAPQLHKFHGILNGIDPDIWDPYNDKFIPIPYSSENVVEGKRAAKEALQQRLGLKKSDLPLVGIITRLTVQKGIHLIKHAIWRTLERNGQVVLLGSAPDPRIQSEFVNLANQLHSSHNDRARLILTYDEPLSHLIYAGADFILVPSIFEPCGLTQLTAMRFGSIPVVRKTGGLYDTVFDVDHDGGRAQEQGLEPNGFSFDGADPPGVDYALNRAISMWYDERDRFNFLCKRAMEQDWSWNRPALDYMELYHACHK
;
A
#
# COMPACT_ATOMS: atom_id res chain seq x y z
N MET A 1 -17.90 -1.21 38.05
CA MET A 1 -18.08 -1.71 36.67
C MET A 1 -18.96 -2.96 36.59
N GLY A 2 -18.76 -3.99 37.44
CA GLY A 2 -19.53 -5.26 37.38
C GLY A 2 -21.05 -5.23 37.60
N LEU A 3 -21.69 -4.05 37.61
CA LEU A 3 -23.14 -3.88 37.64
C LEU A 3 -23.72 -3.59 36.24
N LEU A 4 -22.88 -3.33 35.25
CA LEU A 4 -23.28 -2.99 33.87
C LEU A 4 -23.59 -4.25 33.03
N GLN A 5 -24.49 -5.10 33.51
CA GLN A 5 -24.72 -6.46 32.96
C GLN A 5 -25.14 -6.51 31.49
N LYS A 6 -25.57 -5.39 30.89
CA LYS A 6 -25.93 -5.30 29.46
C LYS A 6 -24.79 -4.81 28.56
N LEU A 7 -23.62 -4.51 29.11
CA LEU A 7 -22.50 -3.96 28.36
C LEU A 7 -21.93 -5.00 27.39
N LYS A 8 -21.80 -4.62 26.12
CA LYS A 8 -21.28 -5.48 25.04
C LYS A 8 -19.82 -5.19 24.67
N VAL A 9 -19.38 -3.94 24.81
CA VAL A 9 -18.02 -3.51 24.48
C VAL A 9 -17.49 -2.70 25.64
N LEU A 10 -16.30 -3.06 26.11
CA LEU A 10 -15.58 -2.34 27.13
C LEU A 10 -14.14 -2.14 26.64
N ASP A 11 -13.82 -0.91 26.28
CA ASP A 11 -12.46 -0.51 25.92
C ASP A 11 -11.94 0.49 26.95
N LEU A 12 -10.88 0.08 27.66
CA LEU A 12 -10.17 0.84 28.67
C LEU A 12 -8.69 0.96 28.29
N SER A 13 -8.32 0.67 27.04
CA SER A 13 -6.93 0.66 26.62
C SER A 13 -6.30 2.05 26.69
N ASN A 14 -4.98 2.09 26.87
CA ASN A 14 -4.17 3.32 26.82
C ASN A 14 -4.62 4.43 27.81
N ASN A 15 -4.98 4.05 29.04
CA ASN A 15 -5.43 4.98 30.07
C ASN A 15 -4.48 5.07 31.28
N GLY A 16 -3.36 4.34 31.26
CA GLY A 16 -2.41 4.31 32.37
C GLY A 16 -2.98 3.75 33.68
N PHE A 17 -4.07 2.98 33.64
CA PHE A 17 -4.68 2.38 34.82
C PHE A 17 -3.72 1.44 35.54
N GLN A 18 -3.75 1.45 36.86
CA GLN A 18 -2.81 0.72 37.72
C GLN A 18 -3.57 -0.09 38.79
N GLY A 19 -2.91 -1.11 39.34
CA GLY A 19 -3.49 -2.03 40.31
C GLY A 19 -3.99 -3.33 39.67
N ILE A 20 -4.76 -4.12 40.42
CA ILE A 20 -5.22 -5.45 39.98
C ILE A 20 -6.48 -5.29 39.13
N LEU A 21 -6.56 -6.06 38.03
CA LEU A 21 -7.77 -6.12 37.22
C LEU A 21 -8.93 -6.71 38.07
N PRO A 22 -10.07 -6.01 38.25
CA PRO A 22 -11.07 -6.41 39.24
C PRO A 22 -11.88 -7.63 38.80
N SER A 23 -12.00 -8.62 39.68
CA SER A 23 -12.78 -9.86 39.43
C SER A 23 -14.25 -9.61 39.05
N SER A 24 -14.82 -8.48 39.51
CA SER A 24 -16.17 -8.04 39.14
C SER A 24 -16.40 -7.85 37.63
N LEU A 25 -15.35 -7.79 36.80
CA LEU A 25 -15.49 -7.80 35.34
C LEU A 25 -16.12 -9.09 34.82
N GLY A 26 -15.96 -10.22 35.53
CA GLY A 26 -16.62 -11.48 35.20
C GLY A 26 -18.15 -11.40 35.24
N ASN A 27 -18.72 -10.40 35.91
CA ASN A 27 -20.18 -10.20 35.96
C ASN A 27 -20.78 -9.65 34.67
N LEU A 28 -19.95 -9.19 33.72
CA LEU A 28 -20.38 -8.58 32.46
C LEU A 28 -20.65 -9.64 31.39
N THR A 29 -21.52 -10.61 31.67
CA THR A 29 -21.72 -11.81 30.84
C THR A 29 -22.22 -11.56 29.40
N GLU A 30 -22.70 -10.35 29.10
CA GLU A 30 -23.07 -9.91 27.75
C GLU A 30 -21.91 -9.33 26.91
N LEU A 31 -20.70 -9.28 27.47
CA LEU A 31 -19.53 -8.67 26.82
C LEU A 31 -19.04 -9.50 25.64
N ILE A 32 -18.81 -8.81 24.51
CA ILE A 32 -18.31 -9.34 23.23
C ILE A 32 -16.86 -8.89 23.02
N LYS A 33 -16.52 -7.65 23.39
CA LYS A 33 -15.16 -7.10 23.27
C LYS A 33 -14.68 -6.52 24.59
N LEU A 34 -13.54 -7.01 25.06
CA LEU A 34 -12.82 -6.49 26.22
C LEU A 34 -11.42 -6.07 25.80
N ASN A 35 -11.13 -4.79 25.88
CA ASN A 35 -9.79 -4.26 25.66
C ASN A 35 -9.32 -3.50 26.89
N VAL A 36 -8.28 -4.00 27.54
CA VAL A 36 -7.60 -3.33 28.66
C VAL A 36 -6.10 -3.19 28.38
N GLY A 37 -5.70 -3.34 27.12
CA GLY A 37 -4.31 -3.29 26.68
C GLY A 37 -3.65 -1.93 26.95
N PHE A 38 -2.33 -1.88 26.97
CA PHE A 38 -1.55 -0.64 27.14
C PHE A 38 -1.90 0.13 28.42
N ASN A 39 -1.90 -0.59 29.55
CA ASN A 39 -2.09 -0.02 30.87
C ASN A 39 -0.95 -0.47 31.80
N ARG A 40 -1.09 -0.22 33.10
CA ARG A 40 -0.16 -0.66 34.15
C ARG A 40 -0.85 -1.61 35.12
N PHE A 41 -1.83 -2.39 34.64
CA PHE A 41 -2.49 -3.41 35.46
C PHE A 41 -1.48 -4.47 35.87
N ASN A 42 -1.57 -4.93 37.11
CA ASN A 42 -0.64 -5.86 37.71
C ASN A 42 -1.36 -6.99 38.46
N GLY A 43 -0.58 -7.90 39.06
CA GLY A 43 -1.12 -9.07 39.73
C GLY A 43 -1.58 -10.14 38.72
N ARG A 44 -2.50 -11.00 39.15
CA ARG A 44 -3.00 -12.12 38.35
C ARG A 44 -4.18 -11.70 37.49
N ILE A 45 -4.26 -12.23 36.27
CA ILE A 45 -5.48 -12.12 35.44
C ILE A 45 -6.63 -12.85 36.17
N PRO A 46 -7.76 -12.19 36.45
CA PRO A 46 -8.85 -12.78 37.22
C PRO A 46 -9.48 -13.98 36.50
N LYS A 47 -9.59 -15.10 37.20
CA LYS A 47 -10.24 -16.31 36.67
C LYS A 47 -11.71 -16.09 36.34
N GLU A 48 -12.34 -15.11 36.98
CA GLU A 48 -13.74 -14.76 36.80
C GLU A 48 -14.06 -14.32 35.35
N LEU A 49 -13.04 -13.91 34.56
CA LEU A 49 -13.19 -13.65 33.13
C LEU A 49 -13.66 -14.87 32.33
N SER A 50 -13.48 -16.09 32.85
CA SER A 50 -14.02 -17.31 32.23
C SER A 50 -15.55 -17.33 32.13
N SER A 51 -16.23 -16.47 32.90
CA SER A 51 -17.69 -16.30 32.87
C SER A 51 -18.18 -15.56 31.63
N LEU A 52 -17.28 -14.89 30.89
CA LEU A 52 -17.61 -14.09 29.70
C LEU A 52 -17.77 -14.97 28.45
N LYS A 53 -18.77 -15.87 28.46
CA LYS A 53 -18.96 -16.88 27.40
C LYS A 53 -19.35 -16.31 26.02
N LYS A 54 -19.65 -15.01 25.93
CA LYS A 54 -19.95 -14.27 24.69
C LYS A 54 -18.75 -13.51 24.11
N LEU A 55 -17.62 -13.51 24.81
CA LEU A 55 -16.46 -12.72 24.43
C LEU A 55 -15.82 -13.28 23.16
N GLU A 56 -15.63 -12.42 22.17
CA GLU A 56 -14.98 -12.72 20.88
C GLU A 56 -13.59 -12.09 20.80
N PHE A 57 -13.38 -10.92 21.44
CA PHE A 57 -12.11 -10.20 21.44
C PHE A 57 -11.64 -9.91 22.87
N LEU A 58 -10.39 -10.31 23.17
CA LEU A 58 -9.72 -10.02 24.43
C LEU A 58 -8.30 -9.48 24.21
N ASP A 59 -8.08 -8.24 24.60
CA ASP A 59 -6.73 -7.63 24.64
C ASP A 59 -6.33 -7.27 26.07
N LEU A 60 -5.31 -7.97 26.58
CA LEU A 60 -4.64 -7.75 27.86
C LEU A 60 -3.17 -7.30 27.66
N SER A 61 -2.75 -7.06 26.42
CA SER A 61 -1.36 -6.80 26.05
C SER A 61 -0.78 -5.55 26.72
N ASN A 62 0.53 -5.46 26.80
CA ASN A 62 1.23 -4.26 27.30
C ASN A 62 0.75 -3.83 28.70
N ASN A 63 0.81 -4.76 29.65
CA ASN A 63 0.50 -4.54 31.05
C ASN A 63 1.63 -5.11 31.93
N CYS A 64 1.45 -5.06 33.25
CA CYS A 64 2.41 -5.56 34.24
C CYS A 64 1.88 -6.81 34.98
N PHE A 65 1.08 -7.66 34.30
CA PHE A 65 0.56 -8.88 34.91
C PHE A 65 1.72 -9.79 35.36
N SER A 66 1.57 -10.34 36.56
CA SER A 66 2.60 -11.11 37.27
C SER A 66 2.76 -12.54 36.70
N PRO A 67 3.92 -13.18 36.90
CA PRO A 67 4.25 -14.45 36.26
C PRO A 67 3.53 -15.65 36.88
N PHE A 68 2.26 -15.84 36.53
CA PHE A 68 1.44 -16.96 36.97
C PHE A 68 1.08 -17.94 35.84
N GLY A 69 1.77 -17.83 34.69
CA GLY A 69 1.44 -18.58 33.49
C GLY A 69 0.34 -17.92 32.66
N VAL A 70 0.26 -18.37 31.41
CA VAL A 70 -0.87 -18.07 30.52
C VAL A 70 -2.15 -18.68 31.11
N PRO A 71 -3.28 -17.93 31.21
CA PRO A 71 -4.44 -18.45 31.94
C PRO A 71 -5.15 -19.63 31.26
N LEU A 72 -5.19 -20.77 31.96
CA LEU A 72 -5.87 -22.00 31.51
C LEU A 72 -7.34 -21.80 31.15
N PHE A 73 -8.03 -20.91 31.86
CA PHE A 73 -9.46 -20.69 31.69
C PHE A 73 -9.82 -20.09 30.32
N LEU A 74 -8.87 -19.55 29.57
CA LEU A 74 -9.11 -19.04 28.22
C LEU A 74 -9.64 -20.15 27.31
N SER A 75 -9.20 -21.40 27.52
CA SER A 75 -9.71 -22.58 26.81
C SER A 75 -11.21 -22.84 27.02
N GLU A 76 -11.82 -22.30 28.06
CA GLU A 76 -13.25 -22.43 28.35
C GLU A 76 -14.11 -21.35 27.64
N MET A 77 -13.47 -20.41 26.94
CA MET A 77 -14.11 -19.28 26.27
C MET A 77 -14.27 -19.59 24.78
N VAL A 78 -15.16 -20.54 24.47
CA VAL A 78 -15.32 -21.14 23.13
C VAL A 78 -15.70 -20.20 21.98
N ARG A 79 -16.07 -18.94 22.26
CA ARG A 79 -16.40 -17.92 21.24
C ARG A 79 -15.24 -16.98 20.93
N LEU A 80 -14.13 -17.11 21.65
CA LEU A 80 -12.99 -16.23 21.53
C LEU A 80 -12.32 -16.42 20.17
N LYS A 81 -12.22 -15.34 19.42
CA LYS A 81 -11.59 -15.28 18.09
C LYS A 81 -10.24 -14.59 18.14
N GLU A 82 -10.09 -13.59 19.01
CA GLU A 82 -8.87 -12.80 19.11
C GLU A 82 -8.39 -12.67 20.55
N VAL A 83 -7.13 -13.00 20.78
CA VAL A 83 -6.48 -12.98 22.10
C VAL A 83 -5.10 -12.36 22.00
N TYR A 84 -4.90 -11.23 22.68
CA TYR A 84 -3.62 -10.55 22.75
C TYR A 84 -3.15 -10.48 24.21
N LEU A 85 -2.07 -11.20 24.51
CA LEU A 85 -1.41 -11.20 25.82
C LEU A 85 -0.02 -10.56 25.76
N SER A 86 0.48 -10.23 24.56
CA SER A 86 1.84 -9.77 24.29
C SER A 86 2.36 -8.72 25.27
N ARG A 87 3.67 -8.74 25.55
CA ARG A 87 4.36 -7.75 26.40
C ARG A 87 3.77 -7.67 27.81
N ASN A 88 3.57 -8.83 28.42
CA ASN A 88 3.33 -9.01 29.86
C ASN A 88 4.41 -9.91 30.45
N LYS A 89 4.54 -9.99 31.77
CA LYS A 89 5.51 -10.88 32.43
C LYS A 89 4.81 -12.15 32.92
N LEU A 90 4.05 -12.84 32.06
CA LEU A 90 3.23 -14.00 32.48
C LEU A 90 4.08 -15.24 32.76
N GLY A 91 5.20 -15.43 32.07
CA GLY A 91 6.08 -16.59 32.22
C GLY A 91 5.36 -17.94 32.05
N GLY A 92 6.07 -19.03 32.35
CA GLY A 92 5.52 -20.38 32.32
C GLY A 92 5.33 -20.93 30.90
N GLN A 93 4.34 -21.81 30.75
CA GLN A 93 4.07 -22.59 29.53
C GLN A 93 2.67 -22.25 28.95
N ILE A 94 2.54 -22.15 27.62
CA ILE A 94 1.33 -22.29 26.81
C ILE A 94 0.69 -23.66 27.12
N PRO A 95 -0.52 -23.67 27.67
CA PRO A 95 -1.18 -24.93 28.02
C PRO A 95 -1.58 -25.77 26.80
N GLU A 96 -1.29 -27.08 26.82
CA GLU A 96 -1.76 -28.04 25.80
C GLU A 96 -3.29 -27.98 25.57
N ILE A 97 -4.05 -27.68 26.62
CA ILE A 97 -5.52 -27.62 26.59
C ILE A 97 -6.09 -26.47 25.74
N TRP A 98 -5.24 -25.59 25.21
CA TRP A 98 -5.60 -24.58 24.21
C TRP A 98 -6.00 -25.17 22.86
N GLU A 99 -5.84 -26.47 22.64
CA GLU A 99 -6.46 -27.22 21.54
C GLU A 99 -7.98 -26.93 21.37
N LYS A 100 -8.67 -26.58 22.46
CA LYS A 100 -10.12 -26.29 22.46
C LYS A 100 -10.47 -24.92 21.89
N LEU A 101 -9.46 -24.09 21.59
CA LEU A 101 -9.60 -22.75 21.00
C LEU A 101 -9.60 -22.80 19.45
N GLY A 102 -10.19 -23.83 18.84
CA GLY A 102 -10.12 -24.07 17.40
C GLY A 102 -10.76 -23.02 16.47
N GLY A 103 -11.28 -21.91 17.02
CA GLY A 103 -11.85 -20.79 16.28
C GLY A 103 -11.06 -19.47 16.39
N ILE A 104 -9.83 -19.50 16.92
CA ILE A 104 -8.99 -18.29 17.01
C ILE A 104 -8.50 -17.88 15.62
N LEU A 105 -8.68 -16.60 15.32
CA LEU A 105 -8.21 -15.89 14.13
C LEU A 105 -6.97 -15.02 14.44
N GLY A 106 -6.83 -14.52 15.66
CA GLY A 106 -5.71 -13.65 16.06
C GLY A 106 -5.14 -14.04 17.42
N LEU A 107 -3.84 -14.32 17.47
CA LEU A 107 -3.13 -14.74 18.68
C LEU A 107 -1.82 -13.97 18.87
N GLY A 108 -1.75 -13.11 19.89
CA GLY A 108 -0.53 -12.38 20.25
C GLY A 108 0.07 -12.85 21.57
N LEU A 109 1.23 -13.52 21.51
CA LEU A 109 1.96 -14.06 22.67
C LEU A 109 3.38 -13.51 22.79
N SER A 110 3.77 -12.54 21.96
CA SER A 110 5.13 -12.01 21.91
C SER A 110 5.57 -11.40 23.25
N GLY A 111 6.78 -11.72 23.70
CA GLY A 111 7.39 -11.07 24.87
C GLY A 111 6.68 -11.36 26.21
N LEU A 112 6.16 -12.57 26.37
CA LEU A 112 5.52 -13.05 27.61
C LEU A 112 6.51 -13.58 28.67
N GLY A 113 7.78 -13.77 28.30
CA GLY A 113 8.78 -14.44 29.13
C GLY A 113 8.53 -15.94 29.32
N LEU A 114 7.85 -16.57 28.36
CA LEU A 114 7.57 -18.01 28.34
C LEU A 114 8.88 -18.79 28.18
N VAL A 115 8.95 -19.94 28.86
CA VAL A 115 10.05 -20.90 28.80
C VAL A 115 9.44 -22.22 28.35
N GLU A 116 9.61 -22.62 27.09
CA GLU A 116 8.81 -23.72 26.55
C GLU A 116 9.44 -24.62 25.50
N GLU A 117 9.08 -25.91 25.61
CA GLU A 117 8.90 -26.81 24.46
C GLU A 117 7.58 -26.43 23.78
N ILE A 118 7.59 -26.20 22.47
CA ILE A 118 6.34 -25.99 21.70
C ILE A 118 5.48 -27.26 21.84
N PRO A 119 4.22 -27.18 22.33
CA PRO A 119 3.34 -28.34 22.39
C PRO A 119 3.13 -28.92 20.99
N SER A 120 3.30 -30.23 20.81
CA SER A 120 3.07 -30.91 19.52
C SER A 120 1.65 -30.70 18.97
N SER A 121 0.68 -30.46 19.85
CA SER A 121 -0.70 -30.12 19.51
C SER A 121 -0.88 -28.71 18.91
N MET A 122 0.16 -27.87 18.89
CA MET A 122 0.10 -26.48 18.42
C MET A 122 -0.16 -26.29 16.93
N GLY A 123 0.28 -27.22 16.10
CA GLY A 123 -0.10 -27.23 14.69
C GLY A 123 -1.61 -27.44 14.45
N VAL A 124 -2.34 -28.02 15.40
CA VAL A 124 -3.78 -28.31 15.25
C VAL A 124 -4.65 -27.08 15.49
N TYR A 125 -4.28 -26.20 16.43
CA TYR A 125 -5.07 -25.01 16.76
C TYR A 125 -4.71 -23.75 15.96
N LEU A 126 -3.52 -23.69 15.35
CA LEU A 126 -3.12 -22.57 14.47
C LEU A 126 -3.75 -22.62 13.06
N ARG A 127 -4.54 -23.65 12.73
CA ARG A 127 -5.08 -23.86 11.38
C ARG A 127 -5.98 -22.74 10.84
N ASN A 128 -6.57 -21.93 11.72
CA ASN A 128 -7.49 -20.86 11.37
C ASN A 128 -6.93 -19.47 11.76
N VAL A 129 -5.68 -19.38 12.20
CA VAL A 129 -5.09 -18.16 12.75
C VAL A 129 -4.55 -17.30 11.61
N CYS A 130 -5.16 -16.15 11.36
CA CYS A 130 -4.72 -15.15 10.38
C CYS A 130 -3.58 -14.27 10.92
N TYR A 131 -3.44 -14.15 12.25
CA TYR A 131 -2.37 -13.37 12.89
C TYR A 131 -1.77 -14.13 14.07
N LEU A 132 -0.45 -14.37 14.03
CA LEU A 132 0.30 -15.04 15.09
C LEU A 132 1.57 -14.25 15.47
N GLY A 133 1.61 -13.70 16.68
CA GLY A 133 2.81 -13.03 17.22
C GLY A 133 3.53 -13.90 18.25
N LEU A 134 4.73 -14.40 17.92
CA LEU A 134 5.56 -15.27 18.78
C LEU A 134 6.97 -14.71 19.06
N ASP A 135 7.20 -13.41 18.86
CA ASP A 135 8.53 -12.82 19.03
C ASP A 135 9.00 -12.85 20.50
N ASN A 136 10.29 -13.07 20.75
CA ASN A 136 10.91 -13.12 22.08
C ASN A 136 10.31 -14.18 23.02
N ILE A 137 10.16 -15.42 22.54
CA ILE A 137 9.95 -16.62 23.36
C ILE A 137 11.28 -17.37 23.45
N GLU A 138 11.70 -17.77 24.66
CA GLU A 138 12.85 -18.65 24.87
C GLU A 138 12.36 -20.11 24.76
N LEU A 139 12.71 -20.78 23.66
CA LEU A 139 12.37 -22.19 23.45
C LEU A 139 13.50 -23.10 23.92
N GLU A 140 13.17 -24.07 24.78
CA GLU A 140 14.04 -25.20 25.14
C GLU A 140 13.41 -26.47 24.53
N GLY A 141 14.14 -27.23 23.70
CA GLY A 141 13.69 -28.54 23.16
C GLY A 141 13.66 -28.68 21.62
N GLU A 142 13.47 -29.90 21.14
CA GLU A 142 13.40 -30.23 19.70
C GLU A 142 12.01 -29.95 19.11
N VAL A 143 11.96 -29.27 17.96
CA VAL A 143 10.70 -29.00 17.23
C VAL A 143 10.27 -30.27 16.47
N HIS A 144 9.13 -30.86 16.85
CA HIS A 144 8.60 -32.08 16.23
C HIS A 144 8.12 -31.85 14.77
N GLU A 145 8.48 -32.77 13.86
CA GLU A 145 8.20 -32.70 12.40
C GLU A 145 6.70 -32.58 12.02
N GLU A 146 5.78 -32.94 12.93
CA GLU A 146 4.33 -32.77 12.69
C GLU A 146 3.91 -31.31 12.55
N PHE A 147 4.75 -30.34 12.95
CA PHE A 147 4.52 -28.92 12.72
C PHE A 147 4.67 -28.48 11.25
N THR A 148 5.45 -29.22 10.47
CA THR A 148 5.83 -28.85 9.10
C THR A 148 4.79 -29.27 8.06
N VAL A 149 3.82 -30.12 8.46
CA VAL A 149 2.96 -30.88 7.53
C VAL A 149 1.54 -30.31 7.39
N TYR A 150 1.12 -29.34 8.22
CA TYR A 150 -0.29 -28.90 8.26
C TYR A 150 -0.59 -27.50 7.69
N THR A 151 0.36 -26.79 7.08
CA THR A 151 0.10 -25.48 6.46
C THR A 151 -0.15 -25.61 4.96
N ALA A 152 -1.36 -26.06 4.60
CA ALA A 152 -1.94 -25.85 3.27
C ALA A 152 -2.94 -24.70 3.38
N GLY A 153 -2.43 -23.47 3.42
CA GLY A 153 -3.20 -22.24 3.61
C GLY A 153 -2.45 -21.26 4.52
N GLU A 154 -2.02 -20.14 3.95
CA GLU A 154 -1.44 -18.96 4.61
C GLU A 154 0.06 -19.04 5.01
N GLU A 155 0.87 -18.40 4.17
CA GLU A 155 2.35 -18.42 4.11
C GLU A 155 3.07 -17.68 5.25
N LEU A 156 2.34 -16.89 6.06
CA LEU A 156 2.92 -16.04 7.11
C LEU A 156 3.39 -16.86 8.33
N ILE A 157 2.65 -17.93 8.67
CA ILE A 157 2.96 -18.82 9.80
C ILE A 157 4.16 -19.70 9.46
N SER A 158 4.18 -20.26 8.23
CA SER A 158 5.27 -21.10 7.74
C SER A 158 6.60 -20.34 7.69
N ARG A 159 6.62 -19.11 7.18
CA ARG A 159 7.84 -18.28 7.09
C ARG A 159 8.38 -17.82 8.44
N THR A 160 7.51 -17.51 9.40
CA THR A 160 7.91 -17.12 10.77
C THR A 160 8.53 -18.31 11.52
N ILE A 161 7.97 -19.50 11.35
CA ILE A 161 8.46 -20.75 11.95
C ILE A 161 9.76 -21.20 11.26
N ASP A 162 9.85 -21.15 9.93
CA ASP A 162 11.05 -21.53 9.18
C ASP A 162 12.24 -20.58 9.43
N ALA A 163 11.99 -19.27 9.51
CA ALA A 163 13.01 -18.30 9.86
C ALA A 163 13.54 -18.51 11.30
N TYR A 164 12.69 -19.06 12.18
CA TYR A 164 13.04 -19.37 13.56
C TYR A 164 13.80 -20.71 13.68
N ILE A 165 13.35 -21.78 12.99
CA ILE A 165 14.03 -23.09 12.93
C ILE A 165 15.45 -22.94 12.35
N ARG A 166 15.65 -22.07 11.36
CA ARG A 166 16.97 -21.79 10.78
C ARG A 166 17.90 -21.05 11.77
N ARG A 167 17.36 -20.29 12.72
CA ARG A 167 18.13 -19.56 13.74
C ARG A 167 18.47 -20.40 14.97
N SER A 168 17.67 -21.42 15.33
CA SER A 168 17.96 -22.28 16.48
C SER A 168 19.11 -23.28 16.23
N LYS A 169 19.36 -23.64 14.96
CA LYS A 169 20.50 -24.50 14.57
C LYS A 169 21.85 -23.78 14.57
N ASP A 170 21.87 -22.45 14.59
CA ASP A 170 23.09 -21.65 14.66
C ASP A 170 23.38 -21.26 16.12
N SER A 171 23.94 -22.20 16.88
CA SER A 171 24.37 -21.98 18.26
C SER A 171 25.60 -21.07 18.33
N ARG A 172 25.44 -19.77 18.08
CA ARG A 172 26.37 -18.72 18.53
C ARG A 172 25.59 -17.48 18.95
N SER A 173 25.72 -17.17 20.23
CA SER A 173 25.20 -15.97 20.89
C SER A 173 25.44 -14.72 20.03
N THR A 174 24.39 -14.24 19.38
CA THR A 174 24.37 -12.91 18.76
C THR A 174 23.29 -12.10 19.47
N LYS A 175 23.73 -11.25 20.40
CA LYS A 175 22.93 -10.13 20.90
C LYS A 175 22.71 -9.16 19.74
N ASN A 176 21.64 -9.34 18.99
CA ASN A 176 21.16 -8.35 18.04
C ASN A 176 19.90 -7.71 18.61
N SER A 177 20.04 -6.44 19.01
CA SER A 177 18.95 -5.55 19.35
C SER A 177 18.16 -5.20 18.09
N PHE A 178 17.03 -5.87 17.86
CA PHE A 178 15.98 -5.31 17.03
C PHE A 178 15.29 -4.22 17.86
N THR A 179 15.56 -2.95 17.54
CA THR A 179 14.71 -1.85 17.98
C THR A 179 13.37 -2.00 17.29
N THR A 180 12.39 -2.60 17.97
CA THR A 180 10.98 -2.46 17.59
C THR A 180 10.64 -0.98 17.64
N VAL A 181 10.23 -0.40 16.51
CA VAL A 181 9.71 0.97 16.47
C VAL A 181 8.38 0.95 17.23
N ASP A 182 8.41 1.39 18.49
CA ASP A 182 7.22 1.74 19.27
C ASP A 182 6.46 2.84 18.52
N CYS A 183 5.41 2.46 17.79
CA CYS A 183 4.50 3.43 17.20
C CYS A 183 3.44 3.79 18.24
N GLN A 184 3.66 4.86 19.02
CA GLN A 184 2.54 5.50 19.70
C GLN A 184 1.54 5.99 18.65
N PRO A 185 0.22 5.94 18.88
CA PRO A 185 -0.75 6.53 17.97
C PRO A 185 -0.39 7.99 17.73
N SER A 186 -0.03 8.30 16.49
CA SER A 186 0.32 9.64 16.05
C SER A 186 -0.79 10.20 15.17
N GLY A 187 -1.11 11.48 15.33
CA GLY A 187 -1.95 12.20 14.38
C GLY A 187 -1.13 12.54 13.14
N LEU A 188 -1.60 12.17 11.96
CA LEU A 188 -0.99 12.51 10.68
C LEU A 188 -1.95 13.41 9.89
N ALA A 189 -1.50 14.61 9.55
CA ALA A 189 -2.18 15.42 8.55
C ALA A 189 -1.42 15.30 7.23
N ARG A 190 -2.10 14.81 6.20
CA ARG A 190 -1.60 14.82 4.83
C ARG A 190 -2.19 16.00 4.09
N VAL A 191 -1.32 16.88 3.61
CA VAL A 191 -1.73 17.95 2.71
C VAL A 191 -1.38 17.52 1.30
N ALA A 192 -2.44 17.25 0.53
CA ALA A 192 -2.35 16.94 -0.87
C ALA A 192 -3.23 17.92 -1.63
N ASP A 193 -3.07 17.95 -2.93
CA ASP A 193 -3.92 18.71 -3.84
C ASP A 193 -4.77 17.79 -4.72
N TRP A 194 -4.57 16.47 -4.58
CA TRP A 194 -5.13 15.47 -5.47
C TRP A 194 -5.45 14.13 -4.75
N CYS A 195 -6.57 13.50 -5.15
CA CYS A 195 -7.04 12.19 -4.67
C CYS A 195 -7.89 11.49 -5.77
N PRO A 196 -7.64 10.22 -6.16
CA PRO A 196 -8.10 9.60 -7.42
C PRO A 196 -9.59 9.32 -7.44
N THR A 197 -10.13 8.89 -6.29
CA THR A 197 -11.56 8.59 -6.10
C THR A 197 -12.44 9.83 -6.25
N LEU A 198 -11.83 11.02 -6.26
CA LEU A 198 -12.47 12.33 -6.39
C LEU A 198 -12.06 13.08 -7.67
N SER A 199 -10.93 12.70 -8.28
CA SER A 199 -10.33 13.41 -9.41
C SER A 199 -9.48 12.49 -10.31
N GLN A 200 -9.81 12.46 -11.60
CA GLN A 200 -9.38 11.42 -12.56
C GLN A 200 -7.99 11.65 -13.21
N VAL A 201 -6.88 11.87 -12.46
CA VAL A 201 -5.56 12.06 -13.13
C VAL A 201 -4.30 11.68 -12.34
N GLY A 202 -3.69 10.51 -12.61
CA GLY A 202 -2.28 10.21 -12.27
C GLY A 202 -2.06 9.07 -11.26
N GLY A 203 -0.87 8.99 -10.64
CA GLY A 203 -0.56 7.99 -9.58
C GLY A 203 -0.35 8.56 -8.17
N LEU A 204 -0.11 9.87 -8.03
CA LEU A 204 -0.01 10.59 -6.74
C LEU A 204 -1.22 10.36 -5.81
N GLY A 205 -2.45 10.43 -6.30
CA GLY A 205 -3.64 10.23 -5.51
C GLY A 205 -3.79 8.78 -5.06
N ASP A 206 -3.38 7.81 -5.88
CA ASP A 206 -3.43 6.39 -5.49
C ASP A 206 -2.52 6.21 -4.28
N VAL A 207 -1.36 6.86 -4.29
CA VAL A 207 -0.48 6.91 -3.11
C VAL A 207 -1.16 7.59 -1.93
N VAL A 208 -1.69 8.81 -2.09
CA VAL A 208 -2.32 9.54 -0.97
C VAL A 208 -3.43 8.73 -0.33
N THR A 209 -4.31 8.10 -1.12
CA THR A 209 -5.45 7.33 -0.62
C THR A 209 -4.98 6.01 0.02
N SER A 210 -4.23 5.22 -0.73
CA SER A 210 -3.87 3.86 -0.32
C SER A 210 -2.86 3.84 0.83
N LEU A 211 -1.87 4.75 0.82
CA LEU A 211 -0.95 4.90 1.94
C LEU A 211 -1.67 5.40 3.19
N SER A 212 -2.64 6.31 3.04
CA SER A 212 -3.43 6.78 4.20
C SER A 212 -4.23 5.65 4.83
N ARG A 213 -4.82 4.78 4.01
CA ARG A 213 -5.57 3.61 4.47
C ARG A 213 -4.66 2.62 5.20
N ALA A 214 -3.53 2.27 4.59
CA ALA A 214 -2.56 1.38 5.23
C ALA A 214 -2.03 1.95 6.56
N VAL A 215 -1.77 3.26 6.63
CA VAL A 215 -1.37 3.92 7.89
C VAL A 215 -2.51 3.95 8.92
N GLN A 216 -3.77 4.09 8.48
CA GLN A 216 -4.94 3.98 9.35
C GLN A 216 -5.13 2.56 9.88
N ASP A 217 -4.90 1.53 9.05
CA ASP A 217 -4.96 0.12 9.45
C ASP A 217 -3.87 -0.24 10.46
N LEU A 218 -2.73 0.48 10.44
CA LEU A 218 -1.70 0.42 11.48
C LEU A 218 -2.08 1.16 12.79
N GLY A 219 -3.28 1.74 12.88
CA GLY A 219 -3.83 2.37 14.09
C GLY A 219 -3.54 3.86 14.24
N HIS A 220 -3.11 4.54 13.17
CA HIS A 220 -2.83 5.98 13.18
C HIS A 220 -4.01 6.80 12.65
N ASN A 221 -4.21 8.00 13.20
CA ASN A 221 -5.22 8.91 12.67
C ASN A 221 -4.66 9.63 11.45
N VAL A 222 -5.37 9.58 10.33
CA VAL A 222 -4.97 10.24 9.09
C VAL A 222 -6.08 11.17 8.61
N ASP A 223 -5.76 12.46 8.51
CA ASP A 223 -6.61 13.48 7.90
C ASP A 223 -6.02 13.94 6.57
N ILE A 224 -6.83 13.99 5.53
CA ILE A 224 -6.44 14.48 4.21
C ILE A 224 -7.04 15.86 3.99
N ILE A 225 -6.23 16.85 3.64
CA ILE A 225 -6.69 18.20 3.29
C ILE A 225 -6.50 18.41 1.80
N LEU A 226 -7.57 18.77 1.08
CA LEU A 226 -7.61 19.01 -0.36
C LEU A 226 -8.29 20.35 -0.69
N PRO A 227 -7.95 21.02 -1.81
CA PRO A 227 -8.78 22.09 -2.36
C PRO A 227 -10.11 21.52 -2.86
N LYS A 228 -11.21 22.26 -2.74
CA LYS A 228 -12.50 21.93 -3.36
C LYS A 228 -12.60 22.53 -4.76
N TYR A 229 -12.32 21.71 -5.78
CA TYR A 229 -12.51 22.07 -7.20
C TYR A 229 -13.97 21.99 -7.63
N ASP A 230 -14.31 22.77 -8.66
CA ASP A 230 -15.59 22.73 -9.36
C ASP A 230 -15.81 21.45 -10.18
N CYS A 231 -14.73 20.88 -10.68
CA CYS A 231 -14.73 19.69 -11.52
C CYS A 231 -14.58 18.36 -10.76
N MET A 232 -14.61 18.38 -9.42
CA MET A 232 -14.53 17.15 -8.63
C MET A 232 -15.83 16.35 -8.65
N ASN A 233 -15.71 15.03 -8.74
CA ASN A 233 -16.84 14.15 -8.53
C ASN A 233 -17.02 13.84 -7.04
N LEU A 234 -18.01 14.46 -6.42
CA LEU A 234 -18.31 14.31 -5.00
C LEU A 234 -19.34 13.20 -4.71
N SER A 235 -19.83 12.48 -5.72
CA SER A 235 -20.88 11.46 -5.55
C SER A 235 -20.47 10.32 -4.61
N ASN A 236 -19.16 10.05 -4.54
CA ASN A 236 -18.59 8.94 -3.78
C ASN A 236 -18.13 9.36 -2.38
N VAL A 237 -18.29 10.63 -2.02
CA VAL A 237 -17.94 11.13 -0.67
C VAL A 237 -19.09 10.81 0.27
N LYS A 238 -18.85 9.90 1.22
CA LYS A 238 -19.81 9.58 2.28
C LYS A 238 -19.84 10.70 3.31
N ASP A 239 -21.01 10.94 3.89
CA ASP A 239 -21.22 11.96 4.95
C ASP A 239 -20.71 13.36 4.56
N PHE A 240 -20.80 13.71 3.26
CA PHE A 240 -20.33 14.99 2.76
C PHE A 240 -21.19 16.15 3.30
N GLN A 241 -20.59 17.01 4.11
CA GLN A 241 -21.30 18.09 4.77
C GLN A 241 -20.42 19.32 5.00
N PHE A 242 -21.07 20.47 5.12
CA PHE A 242 -20.42 21.69 5.57
C PHE A 242 -19.99 21.52 7.02
N HIS A 243 -18.73 21.85 7.31
CA HIS A 243 -18.16 21.73 8.65
C HIS A 243 -18.08 23.09 9.35
N ARG A 244 -17.40 24.06 8.72
CA ARG A 244 -17.22 25.43 9.24
C ARG A 244 -16.72 26.38 8.16
N SER A 245 -16.64 27.67 8.47
CA SER A 245 -15.85 28.63 7.67
C SER A 245 -14.84 29.37 8.54
N TYR A 246 -13.83 29.92 7.87
CA TYR A 246 -12.87 30.85 8.45
C TYR A 246 -12.47 31.87 7.39
N SER A 247 -11.83 32.97 7.79
CA SER A 247 -11.32 33.97 6.87
C SER A 247 -9.80 33.94 6.83
N TRP A 248 -9.23 33.95 5.63
CA TRP A 248 -7.80 34.12 5.39
C TRP A 248 -7.61 35.04 4.19
N ASP A 249 -6.69 36.01 4.30
CA ASP A 249 -6.44 37.05 3.28
C ASP A 249 -7.71 37.68 2.69
N ARG A 250 -8.61 38.15 3.57
CA ARG A 250 -9.91 38.76 3.23
C ARG A 250 -10.86 37.86 2.41
N THR A 251 -10.51 36.58 2.25
CA THR A 251 -11.32 35.57 1.57
C THR A 251 -11.95 34.66 2.60
N GLU A 252 -13.26 34.44 2.51
CA GLU A 252 -13.90 33.35 3.26
C GLU A 252 -13.48 32.01 2.66
N VAL A 253 -13.04 31.08 3.50
CA VAL A 253 -12.77 29.69 3.13
C VAL A 253 -13.79 28.81 3.82
N LYS A 254 -14.63 28.13 3.03
CA LYS A 254 -15.60 27.15 3.54
C LYS A 254 -14.91 25.79 3.62
N VAL A 255 -15.06 25.13 4.77
CA VAL A 255 -14.54 23.80 5.01
C VAL A 255 -15.69 22.81 4.91
N TRP A 256 -15.56 21.87 3.99
CA TRP A 256 -16.43 20.72 3.90
C TRP A 256 -15.68 19.49 4.39
N THR A 257 -16.40 18.52 4.94
CA THR A 257 -15.82 17.27 5.40
C THR A 257 -16.62 16.10 4.86
N GLY A 258 -15.97 14.96 4.71
CA GLY A 258 -16.61 13.70 4.34
C GLY A 258 -15.62 12.56 4.43
N LYS A 259 -16.10 11.35 4.12
CA LYS A 259 -15.30 10.13 4.07
C LYS A 259 -15.13 9.63 2.66
N VAL A 260 -13.90 9.31 2.30
CA VAL A 260 -13.52 8.75 1.00
C VAL A 260 -12.75 7.48 1.26
N GLU A 261 -13.28 6.33 0.85
CA GLU A 261 -12.72 5.00 1.17
C GLU A 261 -12.42 4.82 2.68
N GLY A 262 -13.29 5.36 3.54
CA GLY A 262 -13.16 5.29 5.00
C GLY A 262 -12.27 6.39 5.62
N LEU A 263 -11.51 7.12 4.82
CA LEU A 263 -10.59 8.18 5.26
C LEU A 263 -11.29 9.51 5.48
N SER A 264 -10.91 10.23 6.53
CA SER A 264 -11.39 11.58 6.80
C SER A 264 -10.75 12.58 5.83
N VAL A 265 -11.58 13.29 5.07
CA VAL A 265 -11.14 14.30 4.11
C VAL A 265 -11.76 15.65 4.42
N TYR A 266 -10.93 16.69 4.43
CA TYR A 266 -11.32 18.09 4.50
C TYR A 266 -11.14 18.75 3.13
N PHE A 267 -12.20 19.37 2.63
CA PHE A 267 -12.21 20.10 1.37
C PHE A 267 -12.30 21.59 1.65
N LEU A 268 -11.25 22.32 1.28
CA LEU A 268 -11.17 23.77 1.46
C LEU A 268 -11.69 24.46 0.20
N GLU A 269 -12.74 25.28 0.36
CA GLU A 269 -13.39 26.01 -0.72
C GLU A 269 -13.23 27.53 -0.52
N PRO A 270 -12.12 28.11 -0.99
CA PRO A 270 -11.94 29.56 -1.01
C PRO A 270 -12.99 30.24 -1.87
N GLN A 271 -13.70 31.22 -1.30
CA GLN A 271 -14.72 32.02 -1.99
C GLN A 271 -14.11 33.15 -2.85
N ASN A 272 -12.99 32.88 -3.53
CA ASN A 272 -12.29 33.80 -4.43
C ASN A 272 -12.21 33.29 -5.89
N GLY A 273 -12.79 32.12 -6.17
CA GLY A 273 -12.85 31.55 -7.53
C GLY A 273 -11.53 30.98 -8.06
N LEU A 274 -10.47 30.88 -7.25
CA LEU A 274 -9.19 30.30 -7.68
C LEU A 274 -9.32 28.82 -8.08
N PHE A 275 -10.26 28.09 -7.49
CA PHE A 275 -10.50 26.66 -7.75
C PHE A 275 -11.73 26.39 -8.63
N TRP A 276 -12.30 27.44 -9.24
CA TRP A 276 -13.45 27.38 -10.14
C TRP A 276 -13.02 27.61 -11.60
N LYS A 277 -12.25 26.65 -12.14
CA LYS A 277 -11.57 26.78 -13.44
C LYS A 277 -11.90 25.65 -14.42
N GLY A 278 -12.65 24.64 -13.99
CA GLY A 278 -12.86 23.40 -14.74
C GLY A 278 -11.60 22.54 -14.91
N CYS A 279 -10.50 22.92 -14.23
CA CYS A 279 -9.20 22.25 -14.26
C CYS A 279 -8.61 22.13 -12.85
N ILE A 280 -7.98 20.98 -12.58
CA ILE A 280 -7.12 20.79 -11.40
C ILE A 280 -5.77 21.46 -11.66
N TYR A 281 -5.10 21.07 -12.75
CA TYR A 281 -3.80 21.60 -13.18
C TYR A 281 -3.85 22.21 -14.58
N GLY A 282 -2.80 22.94 -14.95
CA GLY A 282 -2.58 23.48 -16.28
C GLY A 282 -3.16 24.87 -16.47
N CYS A 283 -3.65 25.49 -15.40
CA CYS A 283 -4.19 26.83 -15.43
C CYS A 283 -3.01 27.84 -15.28
N LYS A 284 -3.03 28.99 -15.96
CA LYS A 284 -1.86 29.92 -16.04
C LYS A 284 -1.37 30.44 -14.68
N ASN A 285 -2.24 30.44 -13.68
CA ASN A 285 -1.98 30.93 -12.35
C ASN A 285 -1.89 29.81 -11.29
N ASP A 286 -1.52 28.59 -11.67
CA ASP A 286 -1.40 27.46 -10.75
C ASP A 286 -0.53 27.76 -9.52
N ALA A 287 0.59 28.47 -9.69
CA ALA A 287 1.44 28.88 -8.57
C ALA A 287 0.69 29.74 -7.53
N GLU A 288 -0.17 30.65 -7.99
CA GLU A 288 -1.02 31.47 -7.12
C GLU A 288 -2.10 30.61 -6.44
N ARG A 289 -2.78 29.76 -7.21
CA ARG A 289 -3.86 28.88 -6.72
C ARG A 289 -3.35 27.99 -5.58
N PHE A 290 -2.29 27.24 -5.85
CA PHE A 290 -1.73 26.30 -4.88
C PHE A 290 -1.00 27.00 -3.73
N GLY A 291 -0.39 28.18 -3.97
CA GLY A 291 0.12 29.03 -2.90
C GLY A 291 -0.97 29.47 -1.92
N PHE A 292 -2.12 29.94 -2.44
CA PHE A 292 -3.29 30.30 -1.63
C PHE A 292 -3.78 29.09 -0.83
N PHE A 293 -3.94 27.93 -1.47
CA PHE A 293 -4.39 26.72 -0.80
C PHE A 293 -3.46 26.28 0.32
N CYS A 294 -2.14 26.32 0.12
CA CYS A 294 -1.18 25.93 1.16
C CYS A 294 -1.31 26.80 2.41
N HIS A 295 -1.47 28.11 2.24
CA HIS A 295 -1.75 29.02 3.34
C HIS A 295 -3.10 28.73 4.00
N ALA A 296 -4.15 28.56 3.20
CA ALA A 296 -5.47 28.24 3.71
C ALA A 296 -5.45 26.94 4.53
N ALA A 297 -4.75 25.91 4.08
CA ALA A 297 -4.62 24.64 4.79
C ALA A 297 -3.91 24.78 6.14
N LEU A 298 -2.81 25.54 6.19
CA LEU A 298 -2.11 25.83 7.44
C LEU A 298 -2.96 26.65 8.41
N GLU A 299 -3.69 27.64 7.90
CA GLU A 299 -4.62 28.44 8.68
C GLU A 299 -5.77 27.59 9.23
N PHE A 300 -6.28 26.66 8.42
CA PHE A 300 -7.30 25.72 8.85
C PHE A 300 -6.81 24.85 10.01
N LEU A 301 -5.60 24.28 9.92
CA LEU A 301 -5.00 23.50 11.02
C LEU A 301 -4.92 24.33 12.30
N LEU A 302 -4.42 25.56 12.19
CA LEU A 302 -4.31 26.49 13.33
C LEU A 302 -5.68 26.79 13.97
N GLN A 303 -6.68 27.17 13.17
CA GLN A 303 -8.00 27.59 13.68
C GLN A 303 -8.93 26.44 14.08
N SER A 304 -8.66 25.22 13.61
CA SER A 304 -9.37 24.02 14.01
C SER A 304 -8.85 23.42 15.32
N GLY A 305 -7.63 23.80 15.74
CA GLY A 305 -6.94 23.13 16.84
C GLY A 305 -6.51 21.70 16.47
N LEU A 306 -6.41 21.39 15.18
CA LEU A 306 -5.84 20.14 14.71
C LEU A 306 -4.32 20.23 14.84
N HIS A 307 -3.76 19.43 15.73
CA HIS A 307 -2.33 19.36 16.02
C HIS A 307 -1.76 18.00 15.59
N PRO A 308 -1.49 17.80 14.29
CA PRO A 308 -0.89 16.57 13.81
C PRO A 308 0.57 16.46 14.29
N ASP A 309 1.06 15.26 14.54
CA ASP A 309 2.49 15.01 14.81
C ASP A 309 3.32 15.17 13.54
N ILE A 310 2.77 14.74 12.40
CA ILE A 310 3.41 14.82 11.09
C ILE A 310 2.52 15.60 10.12
N LEU A 311 3.12 16.53 9.38
CA LEU A 311 2.56 17.19 8.22
C LEU A 311 3.24 16.63 6.97
N HIS A 312 2.54 15.76 6.26
CA HIS A 312 3.09 15.11 5.07
C HIS A 312 2.56 15.77 3.80
N CYS A 313 3.47 16.42 3.07
CA CYS A 313 3.23 17.14 1.83
C CYS A 313 3.66 16.30 0.63
N HIS A 314 2.91 16.38 -0.47
CA HIS A 314 3.17 15.67 -1.71
C HIS A 314 3.31 16.64 -2.90
N ASP A 315 4.43 16.53 -3.62
CA ASP A 315 4.73 17.26 -4.86
C ASP A 315 4.72 18.81 -4.77
N TRP A 316 5.05 19.46 -5.90
CA TRP A 316 5.29 20.90 -6.03
C TRP A 316 4.10 21.79 -5.61
N SER A 317 2.88 21.28 -5.70
CA SER A 317 1.64 21.99 -5.40
C SER A 317 1.42 22.16 -3.91
N SER A 318 1.86 21.21 -3.09
CA SER A 318 1.85 21.34 -1.62
C SER A 318 3.20 21.78 -1.06
N ALA A 319 4.24 21.90 -1.90
CA ALA A 319 5.57 22.37 -1.51
C ALA A 319 5.54 23.64 -0.63
N PRO A 320 4.69 24.66 -0.90
CA PRO A 320 4.61 25.84 -0.05
C PRO A 320 4.31 25.59 1.42
N VAL A 321 3.56 24.54 1.72
CA VAL A 321 3.30 24.14 3.11
C VAL A 321 4.60 23.99 3.90
N SER A 322 5.65 23.44 3.30
CA SER A 322 6.89 23.12 4.02
C SER A 322 7.60 24.35 4.58
N TRP A 323 7.79 25.41 3.79
CA TRP A 323 8.44 26.63 4.27
C TRP A 323 7.48 27.56 4.99
N LEU A 324 6.24 27.71 4.51
CA LEU A 324 5.24 28.53 5.17
C LEU A 324 4.97 28.06 6.60
N PHE A 325 4.93 26.74 6.80
CA PHE A 325 4.78 26.15 8.12
C PHE A 325 5.92 26.58 9.07
N LYS A 326 7.17 26.39 8.64
CA LYS A 326 8.36 26.69 9.46
C LYS A 326 8.50 28.19 9.73
N ASP A 327 8.25 29.03 8.72
CA ASP A 327 8.41 30.49 8.81
C ASP A 327 7.31 31.18 9.60
N HIS A 328 6.07 30.67 9.53
CA HIS A 328 4.90 31.41 9.99
C HIS A 328 3.98 30.68 10.96
N TYR A 329 3.95 29.35 11.00
CA TYR A 329 2.94 28.60 11.78
C TYR A 329 3.51 27.79 12.94
N MET A 330 4.77 27.33 12.83
CA MET A 330 5.42 26.48 13.83
C MET A 330 5.40 27.08 15.24
N HIS A 331 5.46 28.41 15.35
CA HIS A 331 5.47 29.12 16.64
C HIS A 331 4.08 29.30 17.27
N TYR A 332 3.00 29.01 16.53
CA TYR A 332 1.61 29.22 16.98
C TYR A 332 0.95 27.90 17.42
N GLY A 333 1.56 27.22 18.39
CA GLY A 333 1.00 25.98 18.96
C GLY A 333 1.24 24.70 18.13
N LEU A 334 1.98 24.80 17.03
CA LEU A 334 2.37 23.67 16.17
C LEU A 334 3.87 23.31 16.30
N SER A 335 4.51 23.65 17.41
CA SER A 335 5.98 23.54 17.55
C SER A 335 6.53 22.12 17.56
N LYS A 336 5.67 21.12 17.81
CA LYS A 336 6.04 19.69 17.82
C LYS A 336 5.89 19.01 16.46
N VAL A 337 5.17 19.63 15.53
CA VAL A 337 4.87 19.03 14.22
C VAL A 337 6.15 18.92 13.39
N ARG A 338 6.29 17.82 12.66
CA ARG A 338 7.38 17.60 11.71
C ARG A 338 6.86 17.54 10.28
N VAL A 339 7.63 18.07 9.35
CA VAL A 339 7.29 18.17 7.93
C VAL A 339 8.00 17.06 7.16
N VAL A 340 7.21 16.23 6.47
CA VAL A 340 7.71 15.24 5.52
C VAL A 340 7.29 15.65 4.12
N PHE A 341 8.20 15.56 3.16
CA PHE A 341 7.94 15.95 1.77
C PHE A 341 8.19 14.78 0.81
N THR A 342 7.20 14.36 0.02
CA THR A 342 7.37 13.32 -1.01
C THR A 342 7.36 13.90 -2.43
N ILE A 343 8.37 13.52 -3.20
CA ILE A 343 8.50 13.80 -4.63
C ILE A 343 7.95 12.60 -5.40
N HIS A 344 6.87 12.80 -6.17
CA HIS A 344 6.34 11.79 -7.09
C HIS A 344 6.83 12.00 -8.51
N ASN A 345 7.10 13.25 -8.90
CA ASN A 345 7.71 13.55 -10.20
C ASN A 345 8.52 14.85 -10.18
N LEU A 346 9.84 14.74 -10.33
CA LEU A 346 10.75 15.88 -10.29
C LEU A 346 10.66 16.81 -11.52
N GLU A 347 10.04 16.37 -12.62
CA GLU A 347 9.90 17.19 -13.83
C GLU A 347 8.98 18.40 -13.63
N PHE A 348 8.14 18.41 -12.59
CA PHE A 348 7.21 19.49 -12.31
C PHE A 348 7.62 20.27 -11.05
N GLY A 349 7.76 21.58 -11.19
CA GLY A 349 7.97 22.48 -10.05
C GLY A 349 9.30 22.25 -9.30
N ALA A 350 10.35 21.82 -9.99
CA ALA A 350 11.65 21.46 -9.43
C ALA A 350 12.20 22.52 -8.45
N GLN A 351 12.06 23.82 -8.76
CA GLN A 351 12.49 24.91 -7.87
C GLN A 351 11.70 24.96 -6.55
N LEU A 352 10.37 24.75 -6.60
CA LEU A 352 9.51 24.70 -5.42
C LEU A 352 9.81 23.45 -4.58
N ILE A 353 10.03 22.31 -5.24
CA ILE A 353 10.45 21.05 -4.61
C ILE A 353 11.77 21.27 -3.86
N GLY A 354 12.75 21.91 -4.49
CA GLY A 354 14.03 22.21 -3.85
C GLY A 354 13.92 23.05 -2.60
N LYS A 355 13.07 24.09 -2.67
CA LYS A 355 12.77 24.91 -1.50
C LYS A 355 12.07 24.08 -0.42
N ALA A 356 11.05 23.30 -0.74
CA ALA A 356 10.36 22.47 0.24
C ALA A 356 11.29 21.47 0.92
N MET A 357 12.17 20.82 0.16
CA MET A 357 13.18 19.92 0.71
C MET A 357 14.12 20.63 1.68
N ALA A 358 14.49 21.88 1.45
CA ALA A 358 15.32 22.62 2.39
C ALA A 358 14.62 22.81 3.75
N TYR A 359 13.29 22.97 3.76
CA TYR A 359 12.48 23.23 4.95
C TYR A 359 11.87 21.97 5.60
N SER A 360 11.83 20.84 4.90
CA SER A 360 11.30 19.59 5.45
C SER A 360 12.28 18.93 6.43
N ASP A 361 11.75 18.24 7.44
CA ASP A 361 12.55 17.47 8.39
C ASP A 361 13.06 16.17 7.75
N LYS A 362 12.21 15.53 6.93
CA LYS A 362 12.59 14.43 6.03
C LYS A 362 12.02 14.64 4.64
N ALA A 363 12.68 14.08 3.64
CA ALA A 363 12.21 14.06 2.27
C ALA A 363 12.24 12.62 1.74
N THR A 364 11.34 12.31 0.81
CA THR A 364 11.30 11.01 0.17
C THR A 364 10.87 11.09 -1.29
N THR A 365 11.14 10.03 -2.05
CA THR A 365 10.55 9.78 -3.36
C THR A 365 10.09 8.33 -3.44
N VAL A 366 9.36 8.00 -4.49
CA VAL A 366 8.51 6.80 -4.60
C VAL A 366 9.23 5.51 -5.05
N SER A 367 10.56 5.45 -4.90
CA SER A 367 11.41 4.31 -5.29
C SER A 367 12.83 4.46 -4.75
N HIS A 368 13.46 3.33 -4.41
CA HIS A 368 14.87 3.30 -4.01
C HIS A 368 15.78 3.61 -5.19
N THR A 369 15.56 2.99 -6.35
CA THR A 369 16.37 3.25 -7.54
C THR A 369 16.20 4.67 -8.04
N TYR A 370 14.97 5.20 -8.09
CA TYR A 370 14.74 6.57 -8.53
C TYR A 370 15.41 7.58 -7.60
N SER A 371 15.42 7.35 -6.28
CA SER A 371 16.12 8.22 -5.34
C SER A 371 17.63 8.30 -5.63
N LYS A 372 18.24 7.20 -6.07
CA LYS A 372 19.64 7.16 -6.53
C LYS A 372 19.81 7.87 -7.87
N GLU A 373 18.91 7.66 -8.83
CA GLU A 373 18.95 8.29 -10.16
C GLU A 373 18.91 9.83 -10.05
N VAL A 374 18.05 10.38 -9.18
CA VAL A 374 17.92 11.84 -9.01
C VAL A 374 18.89 12.43 -7.99
N SER A 375 19.69 11.61 -7.31
CA SER A 375 20.57 12.06 -6.21
C SER A 375 21.56 13.16 -6.60
N LYS A 376 22.02 13.15 -7.87
CA LYS A 376 22.98 14.13 -8.40
C LYS A 376 22.32 15.41 -8.91
N ASN A 377 20.99 15.48 -8.94
CA ASN A 377 20.29 16.68 -9.34
C ASN A 377 20.65 17.84 -8.38
N PRO A 378 21.02 19.04 -8.86
CA PRO A 378 21.48 20.15 -8.01
C PRO A 378 20.45 20.60 -6.97
N ILE A 379 19.17 20.28 -7.19
CA ILE A 379 18.09 20.56 -6.25
C ILE A 379 18.04 19.54 -5.11
N ILE A 380 18.34 18.27 -5.41
CA ILE A 380 18.28 17.14 -4.45
C ILE A 380 19.59 16.99 -3.69
N ALA A 381 20.73 17.13 -4.39
CA ALA A 381 22.07 16.88 -3.88
C ALA A 381 22.38 17.57 -2.53
N PRO A 382 21.97 18.84 -2.29
CA PRO A 382 22.22 19.50 -1.00
C PRO A 382 21.48 18.86 0.19
N GLN A 383 20.42 18.11 -0.07
CA GLN A 383 19.50 17.56 0.94
C GLN A 383 19.57 16.02 1.05
N LEU A 384 20.60 15.38 0.47
CA LEU A 384 20.71 13.91 0.41
C LEU A 384 20.68 13.22 1.77
N HIS A 385 21.24 13.83 2.81
CA HIS A 385 21.30 13.27 4.17
C HIS A 385 19.93 13.02 4.80
N LYS A 386 18.86 13.62 4.26
CA LYS A 386 17.48 13.44 4.71
C LYS A 386 16.53 12.95 3.61
N PHE A 387 17.06 12.54 2.46
CA PHE A 387 16.30 12.08 1.30
C PHE A 387 16.30 10.57 1.17
N HIS A 388 15.12 9.96 1.13
CA HIS A 388 14.95 8.49 1.13
C HIS A 388 14.08 8.03 -0.03
N GLY A 389 14.42 6.93 -0.68
CA GLY A 389 13.48 6.24 -1.57
C GLY A 389 12.61 5.29 -0.77
N ILE A 390 11.28 5.33 -0.94
CA ILE A 390 10.33 4.35 -0.42
C ILE A 390 9.46 3.93 -1.58
N LEU A 391 9.42 2.64 -1.88
CA LEU A 391 8.66 2.10 -3.01
C LEU A 391 7.15 2.22 -2.75
N ASN A 392 6.34 2.59 -3.74
CA ASN A 392 4.89 2.57 -3.57
C ASN A 392 4.32 1.15 -3.66
N GLY A 393 3.20 0.93 -2.96
CA GLY A 393 2.32 -0.22 -3.20
C GLY A 393 1.17 0.09 -4.15
N ILE A 394 0.35 -0.91 -4.43
CA ILE A 394 -0.98 -0.78 -5.02
C ILE A 394 -2.07 -1.14 -4.02
N ASP A 395 -3.27 -0.62 -4.25
CA ASP A 395 -4.44 -1.02 -3.48
C ASP A 395 -5.02 -2.33 -4.05
N PRO A 396 -4.98 -3.44 -3.29
CA PRO A 396 -5.46 -4.72 -3.77
C PRO A 396 -6.98 -4.81 -3.87
N ASP A 397 -7.73 -3.89 -3.22
CA ASP A 397 -9.20 -3.85 -3.28
C ASP A 397 -9.68 -3.07 -4.53
N ILE A 398 -8.88 -2.10 -4.99
CA ILE A 398 -9.14 -1.40 -6.26
C ILE A 398 -8.76 -2.28 -7.45
N TRP A 399 -7.63 -2.97 -7.36
CA TRP A 399 -7.09 -3.83 -8.42
C TRP A 399 -7.25 -5.31 -8.04
N ASP A 400 -8.49 -5.79 -8.06
CA ASP A 400 -8.83 -7.15 -7.65
C ASP A 400 -9.46 -7.98 -8.78
N PRO A 401 -8.74 -8.87 -9.47
CA PRO A 401 -9.32 -9.72 -10.51
C PRO A 401 -10.41 -10.67 -10.00
N TYR A 402 -10.58 -10.85 -8.68
CA TYR A 402 -11.68 -11.65 -8.16
C TYR A 402 -12.99 -10.85 -8.06
N ASN A 403 -12.93 -9.57 -7.69
CA ASN A 403 -14.11 -8.71 -7.52
C ASN A 403 -14.29 -7.68 -8.66
N ASP A 404 -13.45 -7.73 -9.69
CA ASP A 404 -13.50 -6.80 -10.82
C ASP A 404 -14.73 -7.03 -11.72
N LYS A 405 -15.59 -6.02 -11.78
CA LYS A 405 -16.84 -6.02 -12.57
C LYS A 405 -16.61 -5.82 -14.08
N PHE A 406 -15.41 -5.46 -14.50
CA PHE A 406 -15.08 -5.14 -15.89
C PHE A 406 -14.49 -6.32 -16.66
N ILE A 407 -14.19 -7.43 -15.98
CA ILE A 407 -13.69 -8.66 -16.59
C ILE A 407 -14.80 -9.73 -16.67
N PRO A 408 -14.75 -10.65 -17.64
CA PRO A 408 -15.86 -11.58 -17.87
C PRO A 408 -15.98 -12.68 -16.81
N ILE A 409 -14.86 -13.08 -16.19
CA ILE A 409 -14.80 -14.16 -15.21
C ILE A 409 -13.86 -13.72 -14.06
N PRO A 410 -14.32 -13.78 -12.81
CA PRO A 410 -13.46 -13.65 -11.62
C PRO A 410 -12.34 -14.68 -11.58
N TYR A 411 -11.12 -14.26 -11.23
CA TYR A 411 -10.00 -15.19 -11.08
C TYR A 411 -8.99 -14.78 -10.02
N SER A 412 -8.25 -15.77 -9.52
CA SER A 412 -7.09 -15.65 -8.62
C SER A 412 -5.87 -16.33 -9.26
N SER A 413 -4.77 -16.44 -8.50
CA SER A 413 -3.57 -17.16 -8.95
C SER A 413 -3.83 -18.63 -9.29
N GLU A 414 -4.87 -19.24 -8.70
CA GLU A 414 -5.18 -20.67 -8.89
C GLU A 414 -5.87 -20.99 -10.23
N ASN A 415 -6.59 -20.03 -10.81
CA ASN A 415 -7.30 -20.19 -12.09
C ASN A 415 -6.96 -19.07 -13.08
N VAL A 416 -5.76 -18.51 -12.96
CA VAL A 416 -5.27 -17.38 -13.77
C VAL A 416 -5.29 -17.71 -15.27
N VAL A 417 -4.99 -18.95 -15.66
CA VAL A 417 -4.93 -19.34 -17.08
C VAL A 417 -6.32 -19.24 -17.72
N GLU A 418 -7.35 -19.77 -17.04
CA GLU A 418 -8.73 -19.72 -17.50
C GLU A 418 -9.27 -18.29 -17.50
N GLY A 419 -9.03 -17.54 -16.42
CA GLY A 419 -9.46 -16.15 -16.27
C GLY A 419 -8.87 -15.25 -17.35
N LYS A 420 -7.55 -15.31 -17.55
CA LYS A 420 -6.86 -14.54 -18.59
C LYS A 420 -7.30 -14.94 -19.99
N ARG A 421 -7.52 -16.23 -20.27
CA ARG A 421 -8.03 -16.68 -21.58
C ARG A 421 -9.41 -16.08 -21.87
N ALA A 422 -10.34 -16.13 -20.91
CA ALA A 422 -11.66 -15.54 -21.06
C ALA A 422 -11.58 -14.01 -21.27
N ALA A 423 -10.74 -13.33 -20.48
CA ALA A 423 -10.51 -11.90 -20.63
C ALA A 423 -9.89 -11.54 -22.00
N LYS A 424 -8.93 -12.34 -22.50
CA LYS A 424 -8.32 -12.15 -23.83
C LYS A 424 -9.37 -12.29 -24.93
N GLU A 425 -10.21 -13.32 -24.87
CA GLU A 425 -11.28 -13.52 -25.85
C GLU A 425 -12.29 -12.34 -25.84
N ALA A 426 -12.67 -11.87 -24.65
CA ALA A 426 -13.55 -10.71 -24.49
C ALA A 426 -12.90 -9.41 -25.00
N LEU A 427 -11.60 -9.22 -24.75
CA LEU A 427 -10.82 -8.08 -25.25
C LEU A 427 -10.74 -8.09 -26.78
N GLN A 428 -10.41 -9.25 -27.36
CA GLN A 428 -10.38 -9.45 -28.82
C GLN A 428 -11.73 -9.14 -29.44
N GLN A 429 -12.83 -9.63 -28.85
CA GLN A 429 -14.18 -9.36 -29.31
C GLN A 429 -14.55 -7.88 -29.20
N ARG A 430 -14.32 -7.24 -28.04
CA ARG A 430 -14.65 -5.83 -27.79
C ARG A 430 -13.95 -4.89 -28.79
N LEU A 431 -12.72 -5.23 -29.17
CA LEU A 431 -11.91 -4.40 -30.06
C LEU A 431 -11.96 -4.84 -31.53
N GLY A 432 -12.72 -5.88 -31.86
CA GLY A 432 -12.80 -6.43 -33.22
C GLY A 432 -11.46 -6.95 -33.74
N LEU A 433 -10.64 -7.53 -32.86
CA LEU A 433 -9.46 -8.30 -33.22
C LEU A 433 -9.88 -9.75 -33.57
N LYS A 434 -9.05 -10.45 -34.34
CA LYS A 434 -9.26 -11.86 -34.62
C LYS A 434 -9.15 -12.67 -33.33
N LYS A 435 -10.19 -13.46 -33.03
CA LYS A 435 -10.14 -14.45 -31.96
C LYS A 435 -9.08 -15.49 -32.29
N SER A 436 -7.98 -15.49 -31.54
CA SER A 436 -6.82 -16.35 -31.78
C SER A 436 -6.00 -16.54 -30.52
N ASP A 437 -5.34 -17.69 -30.39
CA ASP A 437 -4.35 -17.93 -29.34
C ASP A 437 -2.98 -17.45 -29.83
N LEU A 438 -2.80 -16.13 -29.80
CA LEU A 438 -1.56 -15.44 -30.10
C LEU A 438 -1.13 -14.63 -28.87
N PRO A 439 0.17 -14.33 -28.72
CA PRO A 439 0.64 -13.44 -27.66
C PRO A 439 0.06 -12.04 -27.88
N LEU A 440 -0.57 -11.48 -26.85
CA LEU A 440 -1.16 -10.14 -26.85
C LEU A 440 -0.35 -9.21 -25.94
N VAL A 441 0.18 -8.14 -26.51
CA VAL A 441 0.88 -7.07 -25.80
C VAL A 441 -0.06 -5.90 -25.56
N GLY A 442 -0.32 -5.60 -24.30
CA GLY A 442 -1.08 -4.44 -23.85
C GLY A 442 -0.15 -3.26 -23.53
N ILE A 443 -0.60 -2.05 -23.85
CA ILE A 443 0.10 -0.79 -23.57
C ILE A 443 -0.91 0.18 -22.98
N ILE A 444 -0.78 0.52 -21.69
CA ILE A 444 -1.68 1.46 -21.01
C ILE A 444 -0.85 2.61 -20.47
N THR A 445 -0.90 3.77 -21.13
CA THR A 445 -0.09 4.92 -20.71
C THR A 445 -0.58 6.23 -21.32
N ARG A 446 -0.30 7.35 -20.64
CA ARG A 446 -0.27 8.65 -21.31
C ARG A 446 0.83 8.67 -22.38
N LEU A 447 0.54 9.27 -23.53
CA LEU A 447 1.47 9.33 -24.65
C LEU A 447 2.32 10.60 -24.56
N THR A 448 3.37 10.54 -23.76
CA THR A 448 4.34 11.62 -23.56
C THR A 448 5.76 11.14 -23.82
N VAL A 449 6.70 12.05 -24.06
CA VAL A 449 8.12 11.70 -24.29
C VAL A 449 8.69 10.88 -23.14
N GLN A 450 8.32 11.20 -21.88
CA GLN A 450 8.67 10.41 -20.69
C GLN A 450 8.33 8.92 -20.85
N LYS A 451 7.19 8.60 -21.45
CA LYS A 451 6.66 7.23 -21.56
C LYS A 451 7.25 6.47 -22.75
N GLY A 452 8.27 7.03 -23.41
CA GLY A 452 9.01 6.36 -24.47
C GLY A 452 8.18 6.16 -25.73
N ILE A 453 7.46 7.19 -26.19
CA ILE A 453 6.58 7.08 -27.37
C ILE A 453 7.25 6.50 -28.62
N HIS A 454 8.55 6.75 -28.84
CA HIS A 454 9.29 6.14 -29.96
C HIS A 454 9.50 4.64 -29.76
N LEU A 455 9.72 4.20 -28.51
CA LEU A 455 9.83 2.80 -28.13
C LEU A 455 8.49 2.07 -28.21
N ILE A 456 7.39 2.75 -27.81
CA ILE A 456 6.03 2.24 -27.99
C ILE A 456 5.74 1.99 -29.48
N LYS A 457 6.01 2.99 -30.34
CA LYS A 457 5.82 2.86 -31.79
C LYS A 457 6.61 1.67 -32.34
N HIS A 458 7.87 1.51 -31.92
CA HIS A 458 8.71 0.38 -32.32
C HIS A 458 8.15 -0.97 -31.84
N ALA A 459 7.79 -1.08 -30.56
CA ALA A 459 7.29 -2.32 -29.97
C ALA A 459 5.99 -2.82 -30.60
N ILE A 460 5.12 -1.89 -31.04
CA ILE A 460 3.90 -2.21 -31.80
C ILE A 460 4.27 -3.01 -33.06
N TRP A 461 5.19 -2.49 -33.87
CA TRP A 461 5.63 -3.18 -35.09
C TRP A 461 6.34 -4.48 -34.77
N ARG A 462 7.21 -4.49 -33.76
CA ARG A 462 7.93 -5.69 -33.36
C ARG A 462 6.99 -6.82 -32.91
N THR A 463 5.92 -6.49 -32.19
CA THR A 463 4.90 -7.46 -31.77
C THR A 463 4.23 -8.09 -32.98
N LEU A 464 3.88 -7.30 -34.00
CA LEU A 464 3.24 -7.78 -35.22
C LEU A 464 4.16 -8.64 -36.08
N GLU A 465 5.45 -8.27 -36.17
CA GLU A 465 6.51 -9.07 -36.82
C GLU A 465 6.70 -10.43 -36.15
N ARG A 466 6.58 -10.48 -34.82
CA ARG A 466 6.62 -11.71 -34.02
C ARG A 466 5.28 -12.46 -33.97
N ASN A 467 4.38 -12.15 -34.90
CA ASN A 467 3.06 -12.77 -35.04
C ASN A 467 2.16 -12.65 -33.79
N GLY A 468 2.29 -11.56 -33.03
CA GLY A 468 1.43 -11.23 -31.90
C GLY A 468 0.29 -10.28 -32.25
N GLN A 469 -0.51 -9.96 -31.24
CA GLN A 469 -1.51 -8.90 -31.23
C GLN A 469 -1.08 -7.77 -30.31
N VAL A 470 -1.54 -6.55 -30.59
CA VAL A 470 -1.20 -5.37 -29.79
C VAL A 470 -2.41 -4.48 -29.55
N VAL A 471 -2.58 -4.07 -28.29
CA VAL A 471 -3.62 -3.14 -27.87
C VAL A 471 -2.97 -2.00 -27.11
N LEU A 472 -3.25 -0.77 -27.53
CA LEU A 472 -2.82 0.44 -26.85
C LEU A 472 -4.03 1.23 -26.37
N LEU A 473 -4.00 1.67 -25.11
CA LEU A 473 -4.96 2.58 -24.51
C LEU A 473 -4.22 3.79 -23.94
N GLY A 474 -4.52 4.98 -24.46
CA GLY A 474 -3.86 6.20 -23.98
C GLY A 474 -3.97 7.39 -24.92
N SER A 475 -4.01 8.59 -24.35
CA SER A 475 -4.02 9.85 -25.10
C SER A 475 -2.73 10.66 -24.90
N ALA A 476 -2.44 11.54 -25.85
CA ALA A 476 -1.36 12.51 -25.79
C ALA A 476 -1.92 13.91 -25.47
N PRO A 477 -1.36 14.62 -24.48
CA PRO A 477 -1.72 16.01 -24.25
C PRO A 477 -1.17 16.95 -25.33
N ASP A 478 -0.08 16.59 -26.01
CA ASP A 478 0.44 17.33 -27.17
C ASP A 478 -0.36 16.94 -28.42
N PRO A 479 -1.06 17.88 -29.08
CA PRO A 479 -1.86 17.59 -30.28
C PRO A 479 -1.05 17.01 -31.44
N ARG A 480 0.25 17.29 -31.53
CA ARG A 480 1.14 16.75 -32.57
C ARG A 480 1.39 15.27 -32.34
N ILE A 481 1.72 14.90 -31.10
CA ILE A 481 1.89 13.49 -30.70
C ILE A 481 0.56 12.74 -30.86
N GLN A 482 -0.55 13.36 -30.46
CA GLN A 482 -1.89 12.77 -30.65
C GLN A 482 -2.13 12.46 -32.14
N SER A 483 -1.85 13.43 -33.02
CA SER A 483 -2.01 13.27 -34.48
C SER A 483 -1.10 12.18 -35.06
N GLU A 484 0.14 12.06 -34.57
CA GLU A 484 1.04 10.97 -34.97
C GLU A 484 0.46 9.59 -34.64
N PHE A 485 -0.08 9.42 -33.43
CA PHE A 485 -0.70 8.15 -33.03
C PHE A 485 -2.01 7.87 -33.76
N VAL A 486 -2.79 8.89 -34.10
CA VAL A 486 -3.98 8.75 -34.96
C VAL A 486 -3.57 8.25 -36.35
N ASN A 487 -2.52 8.81 -36.94
CA ASN A 487 -2.01 8.36 -38.24
C ASN A 487 -1.51 6.91 -38.17
N LEU A 488 -0.79 6.55 -37.10
CA LEU A 488 -0.37 5.17 -36.87
C LEU A 488 -1.56 4.23 -36.71
N ALA A 489 -2.60 4.63 -35.95
CA ALA A 489 -3.81 3.84 -35.79
C ALA A 489 -4.51 3.59 -37.13
N ASN A 490 -4.60 4.61 -38.00
CA ASN A 490 -5.15 4.48 -39.35
C ASN A 490 -4.32 3.53 -40.22
N GLN A 491 -2.99 3.63 -40.16
CA GLN A 491 -2.09 2.73 -40.89
C GLN A 491 -2.26 1.27 -40.44
N LEU A 492 -2.35 1.03 -39.13
CA LEU A 492 -2.56 -0.28 -38.54
C LEU A 492 -3.96 -0.82 -38.87
N HIS A 493 -4.98 0.03 -38.91
CA HIS A 493 -6.31 -0.38 -39.34
C HIS A 493 -6.31 -0.88 -40.80
N SER A 494 -5.60 -0.20 -41.69
CA SER A 494 -5.54 -0.61 -43.10
C SER A 494 -4.73 -1.90 -43.33
N SER A 495 -3.68 -2.13 -42.53
CA SER A 495 -2.71 -3.22 -42.78
C SER A 495 -2.82 -4.41 -41.82
N HIS A 496 -3.34 -4.20 -40.61
CA HIS A 496 -3.32 -5.13 -39.48
C HIS A 496 -4.60 -5.03 -38.64
N ASN A 497 -5.76 -4.78 -39.27
CA ASN A 497 -7.01 -4.59 -38.53
C ASN A 497 -7.36 -5.77 -37.62
N ASP A 498 -6.91 -6.98 -37.92
CA ASP A 498 -7.22 -8.18 -37.16
C ASP A 498 -6.26 -8.40 -35.97
N ARG A 499 -5.15 -7.65 -35.90
CA ARG A 499 -4.09 -7.83 -34.90
C ARG A 499 -3.72 -6.59 -34.08
N ALA A 500 -4.06 -5.38 -34.52
CA ALA A 500 -3.67 -4.14 -33.83
C ALA A 500 -4.85 -3.18 -33.60
N ARG A 501 -4.96 -2.64 -32.38
CA ARG A 501 -5.93 -1.60 -32.01
C ARG A 501 -5.33 -0.55 -31.08
N LEU A 502 -5.47 0.72 -31.46
CA LEU A 502 -5.03 1.89 -30.69
C LEU A 502 -6.27 2.71 -30.28
N ILE A 503 -6.53 2.79 -28.98
CA ILE A 503 -7.63 3.54 -28.38
C ILE A 503 -7.03 4.79 -27.75
N LEU A 504 -7.23 5.93 -28.41
CA LEU A 504 -6.51 7.18 -28.10
C LEU A 504 -7.28 8.11 -27.16
N THR A 505 -8.03 7.52 -26.24
CA THR A 505 -8.89 8.17 -25.26
C THR A 505 -8.71 7.49 -23.90
N TYR A 506 -9.31 8.06 -22.85
CA TYR A 506 -9.42 7.39 -21.56
C TYR A 506 -10.65 6.45 -21.56
N ASP A 507 -10.47 5.22 -21.08
CA ASP A 507 -11.54 4.21 -20.90
C ASP A 507 -11.11 3.27 -19.76
N GLU A 508 -11.60 3.54 -18.54
CA GLU A 508 -11.31 2.74 -17.35
C GLU A 508 -11.81 1.29 -17.48
N PRO A 509 -13.07 0.99 -17.85
CA PRO A 509 -13.48 -0.39 -18.07
C PRO A 509 -12.59 -1.16 -19.06
N LEU A 510 -12.08 -0.49 -20.09
CA LEU A 510 -11.15 -1.12 -21.04
C LEU A 510 -9.76 -1.34 -20.44
N SER A 511 -9.26 -0.47 -19.56
CA SER A 511 -7.94 -0.63 -18.94
C SER A 511 -7.88 -1.92 -18.11
N HIS A 512 -8.90 -2.19 -17.30
CA HIS A 512 -9.05 -3.43 -16.53
C HIS A 512 -9.06 -4.66 -17.44
N LEU A 513 -9.86 -4.61 -18.52
CA LEU A 513 -9.92 -5.70 -19.48
C LEU A 513 -8.59 -5.93 -20.23
N ILE A 514 -7.82 -4.88 -20.51
CA ILE A 514 -6.46 -5.00 -21.07
C ILE A 514 -5.52 -5.65 -20.05
N TYR A 515 -5.51 -5.20 -18.78
CA TYR A 515 -4.69 -5.83 -17.74
C TYR A 515 -5.02 -7.31 -17.56
N ALA A 516 -6.29 -7.69 -17.66
CA ALA A 516 -6.70 -9.08 -17.56
C ALA A 516 -6.36 -9.91 -18.82
N GLY A 517 -6.65 -9.36 -20.00
CA GLY A 517 -6.60 -10.10 -21.28
C GLY A 517 -5.25 -10.09 -21.99
N ALA A 518 -4.35 -9.15 -21.68
CA ALA A 518 -3.00 -9.15 -22.23
C ALA A 518 -2.15 -10.30 -21.63
N ASP A 519 -1.22 -10.84 -22.42
CA ASP A 519 -0.18 -11.72 -21.88
C ASP A 519 0.96 -10.89 -21.30
N PHE A 520 1.29 -9.79 -21.98
CA PHE A 520 2.37 -8.89 -21.63
C PHE A 520 1.88 -7.46 -21.49
N ILE A 521 2.42 -6.72 -20.52
CA ILE A 521 2.22 -5.27 -20.42
C ILE A 521 3.57 -4.58 -20.64
N LEU A 522 3.66 -3.79 -21.71
CA LEU A 522 4.88 -3.06 -22.05
C LEU A 522 4.92 -1.70 -21.35
N VAL A 523 6.01 -1.42 -20.64
CA VAL A 523 6.27 -0.14 -19.97
C VAL A 523 7.67 0.38 -20.34
N PRO A 524 7.84 1.00 -21.52
CA PRO A 524 9.16 1.37 -22.04
C PRO A 524 9.55 2.80 -21.63
N SER A 525 9.22 3.20 -20.40
CA SER A 525 9.40 4.58 -19.92
C SER A 525 10.87 4.99 -19.90
N ILE A 526 11.15 6.21 -20.36
CA ILE A 526 12.49 6.82 -20.34
C ILE A 526 12.96 7.06 -18.92
N PHE A 527 12.04 7.47 -18.04
CA PHE A 527 12.20 7.43 -16.60
C PHE A 527 10.84 7.15 -15.96
N GLU A 528 10.85 6.46 -14.84
CA GLU A 528 9.63 6.07 -14.14
C GLU A 528 9.85 6.12 -12.63
N PRO A 529 9.41 7.20 -11.93
CA PRO A 529 9.66 7.35 -10.51
C PRO A 529 9.22 6.14 -9.69
N CYS A 530 8.00 5.64 -9.92
CA CYS A 530 7.55 4.36 -9.40
C CYS A 530 7.01 3.48 -10.53
N GLY A 531 5.95 3.97 -11.18
CA GLY A 531 5.12 3.17 -12.09
C GLY A 531 4.14 2.32 -11.29
N LEU A 532 2.85 2.46 -11.57
CA LEU A 532 1.81 1.58 -11.01
C LEU A 532 1.40 0.50 -12.02
N THR A 533 1.57 0.78 -13.31
CA THR A 533 1.16 -0.09 -14.42
C THR A 533 1.73 -1.51 -14.33
N GLN A 534 3.00 -1.66 -13.96
CA GLN A 534 3.64 -2.96 -13.81
C GLN A 534 3.13 -3.73 -12.58
N LEU A 535 2.83 -3.03 -11.49
CA LEU A 535 2.26 -3.64 -10.28
C LEU A 535 0.85 -4.14 -10.56
N THR A 536 0.02 -3.31 -11.21
CA THR A 536 -1.31 -3.69 -11.68
C THR A 536 -1.25 -4.85 -12.68
N ALA A 537 -0.29 -4.84 -13.61
CA ALA A 537 -0.12 -5.94 -14.57
C ALA A 537 0.13 -7.27 -13.85
N MET A 538 1.09 -7.32 -12.91
CA MET A 538 1.40 -8.52 -12.13
C MET A 538 0.19 -8.99 -11.32
N ARG A 539 -0.57 -8.06 -10.73
CA ARG A 539 -1.79 -8.37 -9.98
C ARG A 539 -2.86 -9.08 -10.83
N PHE A 540 -2.93 -8.79 -12.14
CA PHE A 540 -3.83 -9.44 -13.09
C PHE A 540 -3.18 -10.63 -13.84
N GLY A 541 -1.96 -11.03 -13.44
CA GLY A 541 -1.19 -12.10 -14.08
C GLY A 541 -0.67 -11.76 -15.48
N SER A 542 -0.65 -10.48 -15.85
CA SER A 542 0.00 -10.02 -17.08
C SER A 542 1.47 -9.71 -16.82
N ILE A 543 2.35 -10.28 -17.64
CA ILE A 543 3.79 -10.22 -17.38
C ILE A 543 4.37 -8.88 -17.85
N PRO A 544 5.02 -8.11 -16.97
CA PRO A 544 5.55 -6.81 -17.34
C PRO A 544 6.82 -6.96 -18.20
N VAL A 545 6.91 -6.15 -19.26
CA VAL A 545 8.11 -5.97 -20.10
C VAL A 545 8.54 -4.51 -19.97
N VAL A 546 9.61 -4.25 -19.23
CA VAL A 546 9.92 -2.89 -18.74
C VAL A 546 11.34 -2.45 -19.05
N ARG A 547 11.55 -1.13 -19.13
CA ARG A 547 12.91 -0.59 -19.09
C ARG A 547 13.42 -0.58 -17.65
N LYS A 548 14.71 -0.87 -17.44
CA LYS A 548 15.36 -0.76 -16.12
C LYS A 548 15.57 0.70 -15.71
N THR A 549 14.57 1.30 -15.07
CA THR A 549 14.64 2.66 -14.51
C THR A 549 13.68 2.83 -13.35
N GLY A 550 14.08 3.62 -12.36
CA GLY A 550 13.29 3.95 -11.17
C GLY A 550 12.54 2.77 -10.58
N GLY A 551 11.24 2.93 -10.28
CA GLY A 551 10.46 1.88 -9.63
C GLY A 551 10.19 0.65 -10.50
N LEU A 552 10.33 0.75 -11.83
CA LEU A 552 10.24 -0.44 -12.70
C LEU A 552 11.37 -1.42 -12.40
N TYR A 553 12.59 -0.90 -12.17
CA TYR A 553 13.71 -1.74 -11.78
C TYR A 553 13.55 -2.31 -10.37
N ASP A 554 13.00 -1.53 -9.44
CA ASP A 554 12.74 -2.00 -8.06
C ASP A 554 11.69 -3.13 -7.99
N THR A 555 10.76 -3.18 -8.95
CA THR A 555 9.57 -4.06 -8.89
C THR A 555 9.60 -5.23 -9.86
N VAL A 556 10.27 -5.09 -11.01
CA VAL A 556 10.37 -6.14 -12.03
C VAL A 556 11.73 -6.80 -11.96
N PHE A 557 11.73 -8.10 -11.69
CA PHE A 557 12.90 -8.96 -11.65
C PHE A 557 12.94 -9.80 -12.93
N ASP A 558 13.96 -9.57 -13.75
CA ASP A 558 14.17 -10.29 -15.00
C ASP A 558 14.29 -11.81 -14.78
N VAL A 559 13.50 -12.58 -15.51
CA VAL A 559 13.47 -14.05 -15.45
C VAL A 559 14.80 -14.72 -15.74
N ASP A 560 15.70 -14.09 -16.51
CA ASP A 560 16.97 -14.70 -16.90
C ASP A 560 18.15 -14.14 -16.10
N HIS A 561 18.04 -12.91 -15.58
CA HIS A 561 19.20 -12.18 -15.04
C HIS A 561 19.10 -11.79 -13.55
N ASP A 562 17.90 -11.75 -12.97
CA ASP A 562 17.69 -11.18 -11.63
C ASP A 562 17.33 -12.22 -10.55
N GLY A 563 17.66 -13.50 -10.75
CA GLY A 563 17.39 -14.57 -9.77
C GLY A 563 17.95 -14.26 -8.37
N GLY A 564 19.20 -13.78 -8.29
CA GLY A 564 19.81 -13.38 -7.02
C GLY A 564 19.15 -12.14 -6.40
N ARG A 565 18.85 -11.13 -7.22
CA ARG A 565 18.23 -9.86 -6.77
C ARG A 565 16.82 -10.08 -6.24
N ALA A 566 16.06 -11.01 -6.84
CA ALA A 566 14.75 -11.42 -6.34
C ALA A 566 14.89 -12.17 -5.00
N GLN A 567 15.83 -13.12 -4.92
CA GLN A 567 16.04 -13.92 -3.72
C GLN A 567 16.45 -13.09 -2.49
N GLU A 568 17.26 -12.04 -2.68
CA GLU A 568 17.62 -11.08 -1.61
C GLU A 568 16.39 -10.39 -0.99
N GLN A 569 15.29 -10.29 -1.74
CA GLN A 569 14.03 -9.72 -1.27
C GLN A 569 12.99 -10.77 -0.85
N GLY A 570 13.37 -12.06 -0.84
CA GLY A 570 12.45 -13.17 -0.57
C GLY A 570 11.43 -13.37 -1.69
N LEU A 571 11.78 -12.98 -2.92
CA LEU A 571 10.93 -13.05 -4.10
C LEU A 571 11.57 -13.95 -5.17
N GLU A 572 10.79 -14.25 -6.21
CA GLU A 572 11.26 -14.90 -7.42
C GLU A 572 11.09 -13.96 -8.64
N PRO A 573 11.82 -14.21 -9.75
CA PRO A 573 11.66 -13.41 -10.96
C PRO A 573 10.23 -13.41 -11.51
N ASN A 574 9.79 -12.24 -12.00
CA ASN A 574 8.39 -11.94 -12.28
C ASN A 574 8.14 -11.23 -13.63
N GLY A 575 9.18 -10.92 -14.41
CA GLY A 575 8.99 -10.25 -15.70
C GLY A 575 10.23 -10.16 -16.56
N PHE A 576 10.16 -9.30 -17.57
CA PHE A 576 11.26 -9.08 -18.51
C PHE A 576 11.69 -7.63 -18.45
N SER A 577 12.99 -7.40 -18.50
CA SER A 577 13.57 -6.07 -18.46
C SER A 577 14.59 -5.85 -19.56
N PHE A 578 14.78 -4.60 -19.94
CA PHE A 578 15.83 -4.19 -20.87
C PHE A 578 16.54 -2.91 -20.43
N ASP A 579 17.78 -2.81 -20.90
CA ASP A 579 18.63 -1.64 -20.80
C ASP A 579 18.52 -0.79 -22.08
N GLY A 580 18.97 0.47 -22.01
CA GLY A 580 18.91 1.38 -23.16
C GLY A 580 17.54 2.01 -23.37
N ALA A 581 17.51 3.13 -24.09
CA ALA A 581 16.28 3.86 -24.44
C ALA A 581 16.08 3.85 -25.96
N ASP A 582 16.34 2.69 -26.56
CA ASP A 582 16.48 2.47 -27.99
C ASP A 582 15.73 1.19 -28.45
N PRO A 583 15.46 1.06 -29.76
CA PRO A 583 14.77 -0.09 -30.33
C PRO A 583 15.43 -1.46 -30.03
N PRO A 584 16.77 -1.64 -30.13
CA PRO A 584 17.42 -2.90 -29.78
C PRO A 584 17.15 -3.38 -28.35
N GLY A 585 17.11 -2.47 -27.36
CA GLY A 585 16.76 -2.81 -25.99
C GLY A 585 15.35 -3.39 -25.86
N VAL A 586 14.37 -2.74 -26.49
CA VAL A 586 12.98 -3.23 -26.53
C VAL A 586 12.91 -4.60 -27.20
N ASP A 587 13.57 -4.76 -28.34
CA ASP A 587 13.61 -6.02 -29.07
C ASP A 587 14.19 -7.13 -28.20
N TYR A 588 15.25 -6.85 -27.44
CA TYR A 588 15.87 -7.84 -26.57
C TYR A 588 14.89 -8.43 -25.55
N ALA A 589 14.18 -7.59 -24.78
CA ALA A 589 13.23 -8.09 -23.78
C ALA A 589 11.96 -8.65 -24.41
N LEU A 590 11.36 -7.94 -25.37
CA LEU A 590 10.11 -8.34 -25.99
C LEU A 590 10.27 -9.65 -26.77
N ASN A 591 11.43 -9.87 -27.40
CA ASN A 591 11.65 -11.11 -28.12
C ASN A 591 11.75 -12.32 -27.20
N ARG A 592 12.42 -12.19 -26.04
CA ARG A 592 12.49 -13.26 -25.03
C ARG A 592 11.12 -13.56 -24.44
N ALA A 593 10.36 -12.51 -24.12
CA ALA A 593 9.00 -12.62 -23.61
C ALA A 593 8.10 -13.42 -24.56
N ILE A 594 8.04 -13.01 -25.83
CA ILE A 594 7.22 -13.69 -26.85
C ILE A 594 7.74 -15.11 -27.14
N SER A 595 9.05 -15.34 -27.13
CA SER A 595 9.61 -16.69 -27.29
C SER A 595 9.20 -17.61 -26.15
N MET A 596 9.30 -17.17 -24.88
CA MET A 596 8.82 -17.96 -23.74
C MET A 596 7.34 -18.31 -23.87
N TRP A 597 6.52 -17.39 -24.38
CA TRP A 597 5.09 -17.64 -24.61
C TRP A 597 4.85 -18.77 -25.63
N TYR A 598 5.61 -18.80 -26.73
CA TYR A 598 5.48 -19.82 -27.77
C TYR A 598 6.14 -21.16 -27.41
N ASP A 599 7.36 -21.09 -26.88
CA ASP A 599 8.26 -22.23 -26.76
C ASP A 599 8.18 -22.88 -25.37
N GLU A 600 7.75 -22.14 -24.34
CA GLU A 600 7.76 -22.56 -22.93
C GLU A 600 6.42 -22.21 -22.22
N ARG A 601 5.29 -22.58 -22.82
CA ARG A 601 3.94 -22.18 -22.36
C ARG A 601 3.65 -22.50 -20.89
N ASP A 602 4.08 -23.66 -20.41
CA ASP A 602 3.89 -24.04 -19.00
C ASP A 602 4.68 -23.15 -18.05
N ARG A 603 5.92 -22.82 -18.41
CA ARG A 603 6.77 -21.87 -17.66
C ARG A 603 6.15 -20.47 -17.68
N PHE A 604 5.59 -20.04 -18.80
CA PHE A 604 4.87 -18.77 -18.90
C PHE A 604 3.63 -18.74 -17.99
N ASN A 605 2.82 -19.81 -18.00
CA ASN A 605 1.64 -19.91 -17.14
C ASN A 605 2.01 -19.90 -15.65
N PHE A 606 3.10 -20.58 -15.29
CA PHE A 606 3.64 -20.54 -13.93
C PHE A 606 4.13 -19.13 -13.55
N LEU A 607 4.77 -18.41 -14.48
CA LEU A 607 5.17 -17.02 -14.27
C LEU A 607 3.96 -16.11 -14.01
N CYS A 608 2.84 -16.31 -14.72
CA CYS A 608 1.59 -15.58 -14.47
C CYS A 608 1.04 -15.85 -13.07
N LYS A 609 1.00 -17.12 -12.65
CA LYS A 609 0.58 -17.52 -11.29
C LYS A 609 1.46 -16.85 -10.23
N ARG A 610 2.77 -17.03 -10.33
CA ARG A 610 3.77 -16.44 -9.43
C ARG A 610 3.64 -14.92 -9.33
N ALA A 611 3.50 -14.22 -10.47
CA ALA A 611 3.39 -12.76 -10.47
C ALA A 611 2.16 -12.27 -9.69
N MET A 612 1.05 -13.01 -9.71
CA MET A 612 -0.15 -12.69 -8.93
C MET A 612 -0.01 -12.95 -7.43
N GLU A 613 0.84 -13.90 -7.03
CA GLU A 613 1.07 -14.28 -5.63
C GLU A 613 2.01 -13.31 -4.90
N GLN A 614 2.76 -12.49 -5.65
CA GLN A 614 3.64 -11.51 -5.05
C GLN A 614 2.85 -10.34 -4.43
N ASP A 615 3.14 -10.06 -3.16
CA ASP A 615 2.53 -8.95 -2.44
C ASP A 615 3.17 -7.62 -2.84
N TRP A 616 2.42 -6.84 -3.63
CA TRP A 616 2.73 -5.47 -4.00
C TRP A 616 1.81 -4.46 -3.33
N SER A 617 1.15 -4.85 -2.23
CA SER A 617 0.27 -3.98 -1.46
C SER A 617 1.04 -2.92 -0.65
N TRP A 618 0.31 -2.06 0.05
CA TRP A 618 0.89 -1.05 0.94
C TRP A 618 1.38 -1.61 2.28
N ASN A 619 1.20 -2.89 2.57
CA ASN A 619 1.58 -3.51 3.85
C ASN A 619 3.03 -3.22 4.24
N ARG A 620 3.97 -3.41 3.31
CA ARG A 620 5.40 -3.16 3.55
C ARG A 620 5.78 -1.67 3.40
N PRO A 621 5.44 -0.97 2.30
CA PRO A 621 5.73 0.45 2.17
C PRO A 621 5.21 1.32 3.32
N ALA A 622 4.04 1.01 3.88
CA ALA A 622 3.49 1.77 5.00
C ALA A 622 4.39 1.69 6.23
N LEU A 623 4.99 0.53 6.52
CA LEU A 623 5.96 0.37 7.61
C LEU A 623 7.21 1.23 7.39
N ASP A 624 7.74 1.27 6.16
CA ASP A 624 8.89 2.13 5.82
C ASP A 624 8.55 3.62 6.02
N TYR A 625 7.33 4.03 5.66
CA TYR A 625 6.84 5.39 5.95
C TYR A 625 6.70 5.65 7.45
N MET A 626 6.24 4.67 8.24
CA MET A 626 6.17 4.79 9.69
C MET A 626 7.56 4.97 10.30
N GLU A 627 8.55 4.18 9.87
CA GLU A 627 9.94 4.36 10.30
C GLU A 627 10.45 5.77 9.96
N LEU A 628 10.14 6.27 8.77
CA LEU A 628 10.48 7.65 8.36
C LEU A 628 9.83 8.68 9.29
N TYR A 629 8.54 8.54 9.62
CA TYR A 629 7.82 9.44 10.52
C TYR A 629 8.42 9.43 11.92
N HIS A 630 8.74 8.26 12.46
CA HIS A 630 9.42 8.16 13.75
C HIS A 630 10.81 8.80 13.73
N ALA A 631 11.54 8.64 12.62
CA ALA A 631 12.85 9.27 12.43
C ALA A 631 12.80 10.80 12.32
N CYS A 632 11.63 11.43 12.13
CA CYS A 632 11.48 12.89 12.15
C CYS A 632 11.54 13.49 13.56
N HIS A 633 11.26 12.69 14.60
CA HIS A 633 11.22 13.15 15.99
C HIS A 633 12.53 12.90 16.75
N LYS A 634 13.48 12.16 16.15
CA LYS A 634 14.85 11.97 16.63
C LYS A 634 15.76 13.03 16.03
#